data_AF-A0AA87B7R8-F1
#
_entry.id   AF-A0AA87B7R8-F1
#
_cell.length_a   1.000
_cell.length_b   1.000
_cell.length_c   1.000
_cell.angle_alpha   90.00
_cell.angle_beta   90.00
_cell.angle_gamma   90.00
#
_symmetry.space_group_name_H-M   'P 1'
#
loop_
_entity.id
_entity.type
_entity.pdbx_description
1 polymer ?
#
loop_
_entity_poly.entity_id
_entity_poly.type
_entity_poly.pdbx_seq_one_letter_code
_entity_poly.pdbx_strand_id
1 'polypeptide(L)'
;MKMRGGEVEVKRVFIGAGCNRIVNNVSWGASGFVSFGAHNAVAIFCPKSAQIVTTLPGHKAAVNCTHWLPTSKFLFKAKQLKQHYLLSGDADGAIMLWEMSLADGKWRQVLQLPQLHKKGVTCISGIMVSQTEALFASTSSDCTVCVWELVFPINGSGDCKLSCLDSFTIGSKSMVALSLAELPGDGGQIVLAMGGLDNKIHLYCGGRTGKLVHACELKGHTDWIRSLDFSLPINVNGEVNNIFLVSSSQDKGIRIWKMALRSSMSNGNGICKKGEISLSSYIEGPVLLAGSSSFQISLESLLIGHEDWVYSVMWQPPSVSSIEGDAYYQPQSILSASMDKTMMIWQPEKISGVWMNVVTVGELSHCALGFYGGHWSPNGDSILAHGYGGSFHLWKDVGNDNWLTQKVPSGHFAPVTDIAWARSGDYIISASHDQTTRIFAPWKIEASLQDGEFWHEISRPQVHGHDINCMAVIHGKGNHRFVSGADEKVARVFEAPLSFLKTLNNATLHKSCPSDDILGNVQILGANMSALGLSQKPIYVQAVHEIPERSEIDGIDTLETIPDAIPTVFTEPPIEDQLAWHTLWPESHKLYGHGNELFSLCCDHKGELVASSCKAQSAAVAEVWLWQVGSWKAVGRLQSHSLTVTQMEFSHDDNFLLTVSRDRQFSVFSITRTGSVEINYSLLARQEGHKRIIWSCSWNPHGYEFATGSRDKTVKIWAVEKDSSIKQLMTLPQFMSSVTALSWVGLHHQRNNGILAIGMENGQIELWNLSCNRADDGSIAPPGLAATLAIRIDPFICHASTVNRLAWKKNEEDHTSMQLASCGSDNCVRVFELTV
;
A
#
# COMPACT_ATOMS: atom_id res chain seq x y z
N MET A 1 26.06 -40.80 -1.61
CA MET A 1 24.63 -40.77 -1.20
C MET A 1 23.92 -39.79 -2.11
N LYS A 2 23.11 -40.27 -3.07
CA LYS A 2 22.37 -39.41 -4.02
C LYS A 2 21.31 -38.63 -3.23
N MET A 3 21.41 -37.31 -3.15
CA MET A 3 20.34 -36.46 -2.64
C MET A 3 19.13 -36.64 -3.56
N ARG A 4 18.12 -37.38 -3.11
CA ARG A 4 16.75 -37.21 -3.62
C ARG A 4 16.29 -35.85 -3.08
N GLY A 5 15.76 -35.00 -3.95
CA GLY A 5 15.43 -33.61 -3.66
C GLY A 5 14.58 -33.48 -2.40
N GLY A 6 15.08 -32.70 -1.43
CA GLY A 6 14.21 -32.06 -0.45
C GLY A 6 13.32 -31.09 -1.22
N GLU A 7 12.01 -31.18 -1.00
CA GLU A 7 11.07 -30.21 -1.56
C GLU A 7 11.33 -28.87 -0.87
N VAL A 8 11.81 -27.88 -1.64
CA VAL A 8 11.95 -26.50 -1.13
C VAL A 8 10.54 -25.94 -0.96
N GLU A 9 10.14 -25.72 0.28
CA GLU A 9 8.87 -25.06 0.60
C GLU A 9 9.10 -23.55 0.71
N VAL A 10 8.19 -22.77 0.10
CA VAL A 10 8.26 -21.31 0.09
C VAL A 10 7.00 -20.75 0.74
N LYS A 11 7.19 -19.97 1.80
CA LYS A 11 6.13 -19.28 2.52
C LYS A 11 6.34 -17.78 2.44
N ARG A 12 5.31 -17.02 2.03
CA ARG A 12 5.34 -15.56 2.14
C ARG A 12 5.01 -15.15 3.57
N VAL A 13 5.93 -14.48 4.25
CA VAL A 13 5.79 -14.09 5.67
C VAL A 13 5.44 -12.62 5.87
N PHE A 14 5.67 -11.77 4.85
CA PHE A 14 5.36 -10.34 4.93
C PHE A 14 4.92 -9.77 3.59
N ILE A 15 3.98 -8.81 3.64
CA ILE A 15 3.62 -7.90 2.56
C ILE A 15 3.53 -6.49 3.16
N GLY A 16 4.30 -5.54 2.61
CA GLY A 16 4.12 -4.10 2.82
C GLY A 16 3.57 -3.46 1.56
N ALA A 17 2.42 -2.80 1.64
CA ALA A 17 1.81 -2.07 0.53
C ALA A 17 0.94 -0.91 1.04
N GLY A 18 0.95 0.20 0.30
CA GLY A 18 0.09 1.35 0.51
C GLY A 18 -1.12 1.34 -0.41
N CYS A 19 -2.17 2.06 -0.01
CA CYS A 19 -3.40 2.20 -0.77
C CYS A 19 -3.23 3.09 -2.01
N ASN A 20 -3.84 2.73 -3.15
CA ASN A 20 -3.93 3.63 -4.30
C ASN A 20 -4.64 4.93 -3.90
N ARG A 21 -4.19 6.04 -4.48
CA ARG A 21 -4.66 7.40 -4.19
C ARG A 21 -6.02 7.71 -4.84
N ILE A 22 -7.04 6.92 -4.47
CA ILE A 22 -8.37 6.92 -5.08
C ILE A 22 -9.42 6.72 -3.99
N VAL A 23 -10.49 7.52 -4.04
CA VAL A 23 -11.54 7.62 -3.01
C VAL A 23 -12.27 6.31 -2.74
N ASN A 24 -12.76 5.64 -3.80
CA ASN A 24 -13.60 4.45 -3.65
C ASN A 24 -12.80 3.14 -3.51
N ASN A 25 -11.49 3.24 -3.24
CA ASN A 25 -10.58 2.11 -3.33
C ASN A 25 -10.66 1.15 -2.13
N VAL A 26 -11.17 1.61 -0.98
CA VAL A 26 -11.19 0.85 0.28
C VAL A 26 -12.61 0.36 0.59
N SER A 27 -12.71 -0.85 1.14
CA SER A 27 -13.98 -1.40 1.64
C SER A 27 -13.75 -2.32 2.84
N TRP A 28 -14.53 -2.13 3.89
CA TRP A 28 -14.52 -3.00 5.08
C TRP A 28 -15.67 -3.99 5.01
N GLY A 29 -15.34 -5.27 4.84
CA GLY A 29 -16.30 -6.35 4.68
C GLY A 29 -16.87 -6.84 6.01
N ALA A 30 -18.06 -7.45 5.93
CA ALA A 30 -18.71 -8.08 7.07
C ALA A 30 -17.90 -9.26 7.67
N SER A 31 -16.93 -9.79 6.92
CA SER A 31 -15.96 -10.80 7.41
C SER A 31 -14.95 -10.24 8.41
N GLY A 32 -14.88 -8.91 8.57
CA GLY A 32 -13.90 -8.22 9.39
C GLY A 32 -12.60 -7.87 8.65
N PHE A 33 -12.42 -8.35 7.41
CA PHE A 33 -11.29 -7.97 6.57
C PHE A 33 -11.54 -6.66 5.82
N VAL A 34 -10.46 -5.95 5.53
CA VAL A 34 -10.47 -4.74 4.71
C VAL A 34 -9.80 -5.05 3.38
N SER A 35 -10.45 -4.64 2.29
CA SER A 35 -9.89 -4.71 0.94
C SER A 35 -9.47 -3.33 0.48
N PHE A 36 -8.37 -3.26 -0.28
CA PHE A 36 -7.95 -2.05 -0.97
C PHE A 36 -7.15 -2.37 -2.23
N GLY A 37 -7.18 -1.49 -3.22
CA GLY A 37 -6.29 -1.58 -4.38
C GLY A 37 -4.86 -1.17 -4.05
N ALA A 38 -3.90 -2.03 -4.37
CA ALA A 38 -2.46 -1.79 -4.33
C ALA A 38 -1.90 -1.96 -5.75
N HIS A 39 -1.68 -0.84 -6.44
CA HIS A 39 -1.47 -0.80 -7.89
C HIS A 39 -2.57 -1.59 -8.63
N ASN A 40 -2.22 -2.65 -9.35
CA ASN A 40 -3.10 -3.51 -10.14
C ASN A 40 -3.52 -4.81 -9.42
N ALA A 41 -3.24 -4.92 -8.12
CA ALA A 41 -3.70 -6.02 -7.28
C ALA A 41 -4.69 -5.50 -6.22
N VAL A 42 -5.52 -6.40 -5.70
CA VAL A 42 -6.37 -6.10 -4.53
C VAL A 42 -5.70 -6.68 -3.29
N ALA A 43 -5.26 -5.85 -2.36
CA ALA A 43 -4.72 -6.27 -1.09
C ALA A 43 -5.83 -6.45 -0.05
N ILE A 44 -5.69 -7.48 0.78
CA ILE A 44 -6.60 -7.81 1.88
C ILE A 44 -5.81 -7.75 3.18
N PHE A 45 -6.24 -6.91 4.11
CA PHE A 45 -5.62 -6.83 5.43
C PHE A 45 -6.59 -7.12 6.57
N CYS A 46 -6.02 -7.59 7.67
CA CYS A 46 -6.74 -7.90 8.91
C CYS A 46 -6.49 -6.78 9.94
N PRO A 47 -7.51 -5.99 10.30
CA PRO A 47 -7.38 -4.95 11.32
C PRO A 47 -6.93 -5.46 12.69
N LYS A 48 -7.23 -6.72 13.03
CA LYS A 48 -6.86 -7.31 14.33
C LYS A 48 -5.35 -7.58 14.45
N SER A 49 -4.73 -8.09 13.39
CA SER A 49 -3.28 -8.36 13.37
C SER A 49 -2.47 -7.19 12.81
N ALA A 50 -3.12 -6.18 12.23
CA ALA A 50 -2.48 -5.08 11.51
C ALA A 50 -1.55 -5.56 10.38
N GLN A 51 -1.90 -6.68 9.73
CA GLN A 51 -1.12 -7.30 8.65
C GLN A 51 -1.91 -7.39 7.35
N ILE A 52 -1.21 -7.22 6.23
CA ILE A 52 -1.72 -7.61 4.90
C ILE A 52 -1.59 -9.12 4.78
N VAL A 53 -2.72 -9.80 4.64
CA VAL A 53 -2.81 -11.27 4.60
C VAL A 53 -2.46 -11.78 3.20
N THR A 54 -3.04 -11.14 2.17
CA THR A 54 -2.79 -11.53 0.78
C THR A 54 -3.05 -10.41 -0.21
N THR A 55 -2.53 -10.59 -1.41
CA THR A 55 -2.83 -9.79 -2.60
C THR A 55 -3.52 -10.68 -3.64
N LEU A 56 -4.56 -10.17 -4.29
CA LEU A 56 -5.30 -10.83 -5.35
C LEU A 56 -4.84 -10.24 -6.69
N PRO A 57 -3.99 -10.94 -7.46
CA PRO A 57 -3.54 -10.48 -8.77
C PRO A 57 -4.60 -10.77 -9.84
N GLY A 58 -4.76 -9.86 -10.81
CA GLY A 58 -5.64 -10.11 -11.97
C GLY A 58 -5.88 -8.90 -12.84
N HIS A 59 -6.05 -7.71 -12.23
CA HIS A 59 -6.25 -6.48 -12.99
C HIS A 59 -5.00 -6.10 -13.79
N LYS A 60 -5.22 -5.51 -14.97
CA LYS A 60 -4.16 -5.03 -15.87
C LYS A 60 -3.80 -3.57 -15.62
N ALA A 61 -4.75 -2.80 -15.10
CA ALA A 61 -4.58 -1.41 -14.70
C ALA A 61 -4.77 -1.25 -13.19
N ALA A 62 -4.51 -0.04 -12.69
CA ALA A 62 -4.67 0.27 -11.28
C ALA A 62 -6.12 0.05 -10.82
N VAL A 63 -6.29 -0.58 -9.66
CA VAL A 63 -7.59 -0.80 -9.03
C VAL A 63 -8.09 0.55 -8.48
N ASN A 64 -9.31 0.92 -8.88
CA ASN A 64 -9.96 2.17 -8.50
C ASN A 64 -10.96 1.99 -7.37
N CYS A 65 -11.65 0.85 -7.33
CA CYS A 65 -12.69 0.61 -6.35
C CYS A 65 -12.76 -0.83 -5.89
N THR A 66 -13.14 -1.03 -4.63
CA THR A 66 -13.45 -2.33 -4.06
C THR A 66 -14.78 -2.27 -3.29
N HIS A 67 -15.59 -3.34 -3.32
CA HIS A 67 -16.87 -3.39 -2.61
C HIS A 67 -17.22 -4.81 -2.16
N TRP A 68 -17.43 -5.01 -0.87
CA TRP A 68 -17.78 -6.32 -0.28
C TRP A 68 -19.26 -6.67 -0.44
N LEU A 69 -19.55 -7.96 -0.62
CA LEU A 69 -20.89 -8.55 -0.60
C LEU A 69 -20.87 -9.85 0.25
N PRO A 70 -21.62 -9.94 1.37
CA PRO A 70 -22.43 -8.88 1.97
C PRO A 70 -21.58 -7.76 2.59
N THR A 71 -22.08 -6.53 2.56
CA THR A 71 -21.55 -5.44 3.39
C THR A 71 -22.01 -5.61 4.83
N SER A 72 -21.33 -4.95 5.78
CA SER A 72 -21.73 -4.94 7.20
C SER A 72 -23.19 -4.51 7.41
N LYS A 73 -23.66 -3.58 6.56
CA LYS A 73 -25.04 -3.07 6.58
C LYS A 73 -26.09 -4.11 6.25
N PHE A 74 -25.77 -5.11 5.43
CA PHE A 74 -26.72 -6.12 4.95
C PHE A 74 -26.41 -7.55 5.43
N LEU A 75 -25.46 -7.71 6.35
CA LEU A 75 -25.07 -9.03 6.89
C LEU A 75 -26.26 -9.80 7.48
N PHE A 76 -27.22 -9.10 8.10
CA PHE A 76 -28.41 -9.73 8.68
C PHE A 76 -29.28 -10.48 7.65
N LYS A 77 -29.24 -10.10 6.37
CA LYS A 77 -29.92 -10.80 5.28
C LYS A 77 -29.15 -12.03 4.77
N ALA A 78 -27.88 -12.19 5.16
CA ALA A 78 -26.92 -13.11 4.59
C ALA A 78 -26.26 -14.04 5.64
N LYS A 79 -26.88 -14.26 6.81
CA LYS A 79 -26.27 -15.00 7.94
C LYS A 79 -25.77 -16.43 7.61
N GLN A 80 -26.37 -17.09 6.62
CA GLN A 80 -26.06 -18.48 6.27
C GLN A 80 -25.06 -18.62 5.11
N LEU A 81 -24.61 -17.51 4.51
CA LEU A 81 -23.61 -17.52 3.45
C LEU A 81 -22.26 -17.93 4.02
N LYS A 82 -21.77 -19.11 3.61
CA LYS A 82 -20.44 -19.63 3.98
C LYS A 82 -19.29 -18.94 3.24
N GLN A 83 -19.62 -18.17 2.20
CA GLN A 83 -18.69 -17.50 1.31
C GLN A 83 -19.02 -16.01 1.30
N HIS A 84 -17.98 -15.19 1.35
CA HIS A 84 -18.10 -13.76 1.12
C HIS A 84 -17.49 -13.43 -0.24
N TYR A 85 -18.06 -12.43 -0.91
CA TYR A 85 -17.66 -12.01 -2.23
C TYR A 85 -17.12 -10.58 -2.20
N LEU A 86 -16.23 -10.28 -3.13
CA LEU A 86 -15.63 -8.97 -3.27
C LEU A 86 -15.66 -8.57 -4.75
N LEU A 87 -16.17 -7.38 -5.03
CA LEU A 87 -16.10 -6.75 -6.33
C LEU A 87 -14.91 -5.80 -6.38
N SER A 88 -14.17 -5.78 -7.47
CA SER A 88 -13.12 -4.79 -7.72
C SER A 88 -13.20 -4.24 -9.14
N GLY A 89 -13.05 -2.92 -9.29
CA GLY A 89 -13.04 -2.23 -10.58
C GLY A 89 -11.71 -1.52 -10.84
N ASP A 90 -11.23 -1.55 -12.08
CA ASP A 90 -9.96 -0.90 -12.46
C ASP A 90 -10.11 0.33 -13.38
N ALA A 91 -8.97 0.98 -13.63
CA ALA A 91 -8.86 2.15 -14.48
C ALA A 91 -9.08 1.89 -15.98
N ASP A 92 -9.13 0.64 -16.42
CA ASP A 92 -9.45 0.24 -17.81
C ASP A 92 -10.94 -0.14 -17.98
N GLY A 93 -11.73 -0.13 -16.90
CA GLY A 93 -13.16 -0.44 -16.94
C GLY A 93 -13.50 -1.91 -16.71
N ALA A 94 -12.53 -2.75 -16.32
CA ALA A 94 -12.81 -4.14 -15.98
C ALA A 94 -13.28 -4.25 -14.52
N ILE A 95 -14.29 -5.10 -14.31
CA ILE A 95 -14.79 -5.47 -12.98
C ILE A 95 -14.53 -6.96 -12.78
N MET A 96 -13.99 -7.33 -11.62
CA MET A 96 -13.74 -8.71 -11.22
C MET A 96 -14.54 -9.06 -9.96
N LEU A 97 -15.01 -10.31 -9.91
CA LEU A 97 -15.67 -10.91 -8.76
C LEU A 97 -14.73 -11.94 -8.13
N TRP A 98 -14.43 -11.74 -6.86
CA TRP A 98 -13.63 -12.62 -6.02
C TRP A 98 -14.51 -13.30 -4.98
N GLU A 99 -14.12 -14.49 -4.57
CA GLU A 99 -14.77 -15.24 -3.50
C GLU A 99 -13.75 -15.64 -2.44
N MET A 100 -14.17 -15.49 -1.19
CA MET A 100 -13.45 -15.92 0.00
C MET A 100 -14.26 -16.99 0.74
N SER A 101 -13.66 -18.16 0.92
CA SER A 101 -14.20 -19.21 1.80
C SER A 101 -13.97 -18.82 3.26
N LEU A 102 -15.02 -18.71 4.07
CA LEU A 102 -14.88 -18.41 5.50
C LEU A 102 -14.26 -19.56 6.30
N ALA A 103 -14.35 -20.80 5.82
CA ALA A 103 -13.81 -21.97 6.51
C ALA A 103 -12.28 -22.06 6.39
N ASP A 104 -11.77 -21.86 5.18
CA ASP A 104 -10.34 -22.08 4.86
C ASP A 104 -9.56 -20.77 4.62
N GLY A 105 -10.24 -19.63 4.54
CA GLY A 105 -9.64 -18.34 4.18
C GLY A 105 -9.10 -18.27 2.74
N LYS A 106 -9.40 -19.28 1.92
CA LYS A 106 -8.92 -19.39 0.54
C LYS A 106 -9.69 -18.45 -0.38
N TRP A 107 -8.94 -17.89 -1.33
CA TRP A 107 -9.44 -16.96 -2.32
C TRP A 107 -9.47 -17.59 -3.70
N ARG A 108 -10.51 -17.26 -4.47
CA ARG A 108 -10.56 -17.57 -5.91
C ARG A 108 -11.16 -16.41 -6.69
N GLN A 109 -10.68 -16.20 -7.90
CA GLN A 109 -11.37 -15.36 -8.87
C GLN A 109 -12.53 -16.16 -9.47
N VAL A 110 -13.75 -15.67 -9.30
CA VAL A 110 -14.97 -16.34 -9.79
C VAL A 110 -15.25 -15.96 -11.23
N LEU A 111 -15.24 -14.66 -11.52
CA LEU A 111 -15.67 -14.14 -12.81
C LEU A 111 -14.97 -12.80 -13.10
N GLN A 112 -14.61 -12.58 -14.37
CA GLN A 112 -14.41 -11.23 -14.90
C GLN A 112 -15.69 -10.82 -15.63
N LEU A 113 -16.28 -9.70 -15.22
CA LEU A 113 -17.53 -9.23 -15.79
C LEU A 113 -17.35 -8.78 -17.24
N PRO A 114 -18.42 -8.82 -18.07
CA PRO A 114 -18.39 -8.24 -19.40
C PRO A 114 -17.97 -6.77 -19.35
N GLN A 115 -16.97 -6.39 -20.14
CA GLN A 115 -16.42 -5.03 -20.14
C GLN A 115 -17.37 -4.08 -20.88
N LEU A 116 -18.46 -3.67 -20.21
CA LEU A 116 -19.41 -2.68 -20.70
C LEU A 116 -18.87 -1.24 -20.57
N HIS A 117 -18.01 -1.00 -19.58
CA HIS A 117 -17.34 0.28 -19.39
C HIS A 117 -16.14 0.42 -20.33
N LYS A 118 -16.05 1.53 -21.05
CA LYS A 118 -14.96 1.84 -22.00
C LYS A 118 -13.81 2.61 -21.36
N LYS A 119 -14.03 3.15 -20.16
CA LYS A 119 -13.05 3.86 -19.33
C LYS A 119 -13.10 3.33 -17.90
N GLY A 120 -12.17 3.79 -17.06
CA GLY A 120 -12.05 3.36 -15.67
C GLY A 120 -13.32 3.46 -14.85
N VAL A 121 -13.56 2.40 -14.09
CA VAL A 121 -14.66 2.31 -13.11
C VAL A 121 -14.40 3.33 -12.00
N THR A 122 -15.41 4.12 -11.66
CA THR A 122 -15.28 5.20 -10.66
C THR A 122 -15.84 4.77 -9.30
N CYS A 123 -16.95 4.02 -9.28
CA CYS A 123 -17.62 3.60 -8.06
C CYS A 123 -18.38 2.30 -8.30
N ILE A 124 -18.47 1.46 -7.27
CA ILE A 124 -19.32 0.27 -7.21
C ILE A 124 -20.09 0.36 -5.89
N SER A 125 -21.39 0.13 -5.93
CA SER A 125 -22.23 0.08 -4.74
C SER A 125 -23.24 -1.05 -4.89
N GLY A 126 -23.40 -1.86 -3.85
CA GLY A 126 -24.25 -3.05 -3.90
C GLY A 126 -24.90 -3.39 -2.57
N ILE A 127 -26.05 -4.05 -2.65
CA ILE A 127 -26.91 -4.44 -1.54
C ILE A 127 -27.27 -5.92 -1.63
N MET A 128 -27.50 -6.55 -0.48
CA MET A 128 -28.12 -7.88 -0.45
C MET A 128 -29.64 -7.73 -0.47
N VAL A 129 -30.28 -8.42 -1.40
CA VAL A 129 -31.75 -8.46 -1.52
C VAL A 129 -32.31 -9.66 -0.78
N SER A 130 -31.65 -10.81 -0.93
CA SER A 130 -31.97 -12.06 -0.24
C SER A 130 -30.69 -12.74 0.27
N GLN A 131 -30.81 -13.96 0.81
CA GLN A 131 -29.65 -14.73 1.25
C GLN A 131 -28.71 -15.11 0.09
N THR A 132 -29.21 -15.16 -1.14
CA THR A 132 -28.45 -15.64 -2.31
C THR A 132 -28.42 -14.64 -3.45
N GLU A 133 -29.06 -13.49 -3.33
CA GLU A 133 -29.16 -12.51 -4.42
C GLU A 133 -28.66 -11.14 -3.95
N ALA A 134 -27.76 -10.56 -4.74
CA ALA A 134 -27.26 -9.21 -4.58
C ALA A 134 -27.57 -8.39 -5.83
N LEU A 135 -27.87 -7.11 -5.63
CA LEU A 135 -27.95 -6.10 -6.68
C LEU A 135 -26.80 -5.13 -6.49
N PHE A 136 -26.10 -4.78 -7.58
CA PHE A 136 -25.08 -3.74 -7.53
C PHE A 136 -25.10 -2.87 -8.77
N ALA A 137 -24.67 -1.62 -8.60
CA ALA A 137 -24.49 -0.66 -9.68
C ALA A 137 -23.01 -0.29 -9.78
N SER A 138 -22.56 -0.05 -11.01
CA SER A 138 -21.22 0.41 -11.33
C SER A 138 -21.26 1.64 -12.24
N THR A 139 -20.39 2.61 -11.97
CA THR A 139 -20.21 3.81 -12.80
C THR A 139 -18.82 3.86 -13.40
N SER A 140 -18.69 4.52 -14.54
CA SER A 140 -17.40 4.76 -15.19
C SER A 140 -17.21 6.22 -15.60
N SER A 141 -15.93 6.58 -15.80
CA SER A 141 -15.49 7.87 -16.34
C SER A 141 -15.97 8.15 -17.76
N ASP A 142 -16.56 7.17 -18.44
CA ASP A 142 -17.26 7.33 -19.73
C ASP A 142 -18.72 7.78 -19.58
N CYS A 143 -19.17 8.12 -18.36
CA CYS A 143 -20.53 8.52 -18.02
C CYS A 143 -21.58 7.41 -18.17
N THR A 144 -21.16 6.14 -18.27
CA THR A 144 -22.07 4.99 -18.26
C THR A 144 -22.32 4.47 -16.85
N VAL A 145 -23.55 4.01 -16.63
CA VAL A 145 -23.97 3.33 -15.41
C VAL A 145 -24.56 1.99 -15.79
N CYS A 146 -24.11 0.94 -15.12
CA CYS A 146 -24.59 -0.41 -15.32
C CYS A 146 -25.16 -0.95 -14.01
N VAL A 147 -26.33 -1.58 -14.08
CA VAL A 147 -26.98 -2.23 -12.95
C VAL A 147 -26.97 -3.74 -13.19
N TRP A 148 -26.60 -4.48 -12.16
CA TRP A 148 -26.33 -5.90 -12.25
C TRP A 148 -27.05 -6.65 -11.14
N GLU A 149 -27.45 -7.87 -11.46
CA GLU A 149 -27.92 -8.86 -10.50
C GLU A 149 -26.92 -10.01 -10.44
N LEU A 150 -26.63 -10.43 -9.21
CA LEU A 150 -25.69 -11.49 -8.90
C LEU A 150 -26.39 -12.52 -8.01
N VAL A 151 -26.43 -13.76 -8.47
CA VAL A 151 -27.03 -14.89 -7.76
C VAL A 151 -25.95 -15.88 -7.32
N PHE A 152 -25.84 -16.08 -6.02
CA PHE A 152 -24.87 -16.94 -5.36
C PHE A 152 -25.35 -18.39 -5.24
N PRO A 153 -24.44 -19.38 -5.31
CA PRO A 153 -24.76 -20.78 -5.13
C PRO A 153 -25.09 -21.12 -3.66
N ILE A 154 -26.21 -21.79 -3.42
CA ILE A 154 -26.67 -22.19 -2.06
C ILE A 154 -25.68 -23.15 -1.36
N ASN A 155 -25.02 -24.04 -2.12
CA ASN A 155 -24.13 -25.08 -1.58
C ASN A 155 -22.63 -24.78 -1.76
N GLY A 156 -22.26 -23.58 -2.19
CA GLY A 156 -20.87 -23.16 -2.37
C GLY A 156 -20.07 -23.85 -3.50
N SER A 157 -20.60 -24.91 -4.12
CA SER A 157 -19.95 -25.69 -5.19
C SER A 157 -20.44 -25.38 -6.61
N GLY A 158 -21.17 -24.28 -6.80
CA GLY A 158 -21.67 -23.85 -8.12
C GLY A 158 -21.09 -22.51 -8.58
N ASP A 159 -21.28 -22.18 -9.86
CA ASP A 159 -20.87 -20.88 -10.40
C ASP A 159 -21.91 -19.80 -10.10
N CYS A 160 -21.45 -18.58 -9.83
CA CYS A 160 -22.32 -17.43 -9.66
C CYS A 160 -22.97 -17.06 -10.99
N LYS A 161 -24.28 -16.76 -10.97
CA LYS A 161 -24.98 -16.25 -12.15
C LYS A 161 -24.99 -14.73 -12.12
N LEU A 162 -24.57 -14.11 -13.22
CA LEU A 162 -24.55 -12.67 -13.39
C LEU A 162 -25.47 -12.26 -14.54
N SER A 163 -26.32 -11.27 -14.31
CA SER A 163 -27.21 -10.66 -15.31
C SER A 163 -27.04 -9.13 -15.28
N CYS A 164 -26.88 -8.51 -16.45
CA CYS A 164 -26.96 -7.05 -16.58
C CYS A 164 -28.43 -6.66 -16.74
N LEU A 165 -28.96 -5.94 -15.77
CA LEU A 165 -30.37 -5.53 -15.74
C LEU A 165 -30.61 -4.27 -16.56
N ASP A 166 -29.69 -3.30 -16.46
CA ASP A 166 -29.80 -2.05 -17.19
C ASP A 166 -28.42 -1.45 -17.46
N SER A 167 -28.32 -0.70 -18.55
CA SER A 167 -27.13 0.06 -18.92
C SER A 167 -27.54 1.32 -19.66
N PHE A 168 -27.16 2.47 -19.11
CA PHE A 168 -27.53 3.77 -19.65
C PHE A 168 -26.41 4.81 -19.45
N THR A 169 -26.46 5.88 -20.23
CA THR A 169 -25.48 6.97 -20.20
C THR A 169 -26.11 8.20 -19.57
N ILE A 170 -25.39 8.85 -18.66
CA ILE A 170 -25.86 10.02 -17.91
C ILE A 170 -25.14 11.25 -18.41
N GLY A 171 -25.85 12.08 -19.19
CA GLY A 171 -25.39 13.41 -19.60
C GLY A 171 -23.94 13.44 -20.10
N SER A 172 -23.23 14.51 -19.77
CA SER A 172 -21.81 14.72 -20.15
C SER A 172 -20.85 14.68 -18.96
N LYS A 173 -21.36 14.46 -17.74
CA LYS A 173 -20.61 14.56 -16.49
C LYS A 173 -20.53 13.18 -15.84
N SER A 174 -19.32 12.74 -15.52
CA SER A 174 -19.12 11.45 -14.88
C SER A 174 -19.70 11.42 -13.47
N MET A 175 -20.31 10.30 -13.12
CA MET A 175 -20.71 9.98 -11.75
C MET A 175 -19.53 9.36 -11.00
N VAL A 176 -19.39 9.69 -9.73
CA VAL A 176 -18.30 9.23 -8.84
C VAL A 176 -18.79 8.68 -7.50
N ALA A 177 -20.08 8.84 -7.19
CA ALA A 177 -20.72 8.34 -5.99
C ALA A 177 -22.02 7.62 -6.34
N LEU A 178 -22.26 6.46 -5.70
CA LEU A 178 -23.43 5.62 -5.90
C LEU A 178 -23.98 5.15 -4.54
N SER A 179 -25.30 5.15 -4.41
CA SER A 179 -25.97 4.43 -3.32
C SER A 179 -27.25 3.76 -3.80
N LEU A 180 -27.45 2.50 -3.39
CA LEU A 180 -28.62 1.69 -3.69
C LEU A 180 -29.40 1.40 -2.41
N ALA A 181 -30.74 1.42 -2.50
CA ALA A 181 -31.62 0.99 -1.42
C ALA A 181 -32.90 0.36 -1.96
N GLU A 182 -33.51 -0.51 -1.15
CA GLU A 182 -34.88 -0.97 -1.35
C GLU A 182 -35.85 0.02 -0.70
N LEU A 183 -36.82 0.50 -1.47
CA LEU A 183 -37.87 1.37 -0.97
C LEU A 183 -38.89 0.56 -0.16
N PRO A 184 -39.41 1.11 0.96
CA PRO A 184 -40.38 0.41 1.79
C PRO A 184 -41.76 0.40 1.13
N GLY A 185 -42.44 -0.74 1.18
CA GLY A 185 -43.77 -0.96 0.60
C GLY A 185 -43.86 -2.29 -0.17
N ASP A 186 -45.06 -2.62 -0.65
CA ASP A 186 -45.38 -3.95 -1.22
C ASP A 186 -44.77 -4.24 -2.61
N GLY A 187 -44.03 -3.30 -3.20
CA GLY A 187 -43.66 -3.34 -4.62
C GLY A 187 -42.24 -3.80 -4.96
N GLY A 188 -41.40 -4.16 -3.99
CA GLY A 188 -40.00 -4.54 -4.22
C GLY A 188 -39.20 -3.49 -5.02
N GLN A 189 -39.54 -2.21 -4.89
CA GLN A 189 -38.93 -1.14 -5.69
C GLN A 189 -37.54 -0.82 -5.16
N ILE A 190 -36.62 -0.49 -6.07
CA ILE A 190 -35.28 -0.03 -5.75
C ILE A 190 -35.12 1.44 -6.14
N VAL A 191 -34.28 2.14 -5.38
CA VAL A 191 -33.83 3.50 -5.68
C VAL A 191 -32.32 3.52 -5.80
N LEU A 192 -31.84 4.20 -6.82
CA LEU A 192 -30.43 4.45 -7.09
C LEU A 192 -30.19 5.96 -7.00
N ALA A 193 -29.34 6.37 -6.07
CA ALA A 193 -28.84 7.75 -5.98
C ALA A 193 -27.45 7.83 -6.60
N MET A 194 -27.24 8.87 -7.41
CA MET A 194 -25.98 9.10 -8.11
C MET A 194 -25.53 10.54 -7.95
N GLY A 195 -24.23 10.70 -7.71
CA GLY A 195 -23.57 11.99 -7.58
C GLY A 195 -22.28 12.00 -8.38
N GLY A 196 -21.93 13.16 -8.96
CA GLY A 196 -20.83 13.26 -9.89
C GLY A 196 -20.13 14.61 -9.88
N LEU A 197 -19.57 14.96 -11.04
CA LEU A 197 -18.94 16.26 -11.32
C LEU A 197 -19.96 17.41 -11.50
N ASP A 198 -21.10 17.30 -10.82
CA ASP A 198 -22.17 18.28 -10.71
C ASP A 198 -22.64 18.43 -9.28
N ASN A 199 -23.49 19.43 -9.07
CA ASN A 199 -23.99 19.84 -7.77
C ASN A 199 -25.39 19.29 -7.46
N LYS A 200 -25.80 18.25 -8.19
CA LYS A 200 -27.13 17.65 -8.07
C LYS A 200 -27.00 16.16 -7.80
N ILE A 201 -27.95 15.64 -7.03
CA ILE A 201 -28.08 14.20 -6.82
C ILE A 201 -29.19 13.69 -7.74
N HIS A 202 -28.86 12.73 -8.60
CA HIS A 202 -29.79 12.14 -9.55
C HIS A 202 -30.41 10.89 -8.92
N LEU A 203 -31.74 10.85 -8.82
CA LEU A 203 -32.46 9.70 -8.31
C LEU A 203 -33.13 8.95 -9.45
N TYR A 204 -32.88 7.65 -9.52
CA TYR A 204 -33.54 6.71 -10.43
C TYR A 204 -34.28 5.66 -9.61
N CYS A 205 -35.44 5.22 -10.09
CA CYS A 205 -36.22 4.18 -9.43
C CYS A 205 -36.75 3.16 -10.43
N GLY A 206 -36.99 1.94 -9.96
CA GLY A 206 -37.59 0.88 -10.77
C GLY A 206 -37.82 -0.38 -9.95
N GLY A 207 -38.45 -1.38 -10.58
CA GLY A 207 -38.58 -2.72 -9.98
C GLY A 207 -37.25 -3.48 -10.00
N ARG A 208 -37.10 -4.50 -9.16
CA ARG A 208 -35.85 -5.29 -9.03
C ARG A 208 -35.32 -5.86 -10.35
N THR A 209 -36.21 -6.27 -11.24
CA THR A 209 -35.88 -6.87 -12.55
C THR A 209 -36.17 -5.92 -13.72
N GLY A 210 -36.61 -4.70 -13.42
CA GLY A 210 -37.02 -3.71 -14.42
C GLY A 210 -35.92 -2.71 -14.71
N LYS A 211 -36.10 -1.94 -15.80
CA LYS A 211 -35.24 -0.80 -16.10
C LYS A 211 -35.45 0.31 -15.07
N LEU A 212 -34.36 1.01 -14.76
CA LEU A 212 -34.42 2.17 -13.88
C LEU A 212 -34.83 3.39 -14.69
N VAL A 213 -35.80 4.13 -14.16
CA VAL A 213 -36.28 5.38 -14.77
C VAL A 213 -35.83 6.55 -13.91
N HIS A 214 -35.39 7.63 -14.56
CA HIS A 214 -35.05 8.87 -13.88
C HIS A 214 -36.29 9.43 -13.16
N ALA A 215 -36.22 9.53 -11.83
CA ALA A 215 -37.32 9.99 -10.99
C ALA A 215 -37.25 11.51 -10.78
N CYS A 216 -36.18 12.00 -10.16
CA CYS A 216 -36.01 13.43 -9.85
C CYS A 216 -34.54 13.79 -9.54
N GLU A 217 -34.27 15.09 -9.50
CA GLU A 217 -32.98 15.65 -9.07
C GLU A 217 -33.11 16.35 -7.70
N LEU A 218 -32.18 16.10 -6.78
CA LEU A 218 -32.06 16.87 -5.54
C LEU A 218 -31.05 18.00 -5.74
N LYS A 219 -31.49 19.24 -5.47
CA LYS A 219 -30.68 20.45 -5.60
C LYS A 219 -30.42 21.02 -4.22
N GLY A 220 -29.17 21.34 -3.92
CA GLY A 220 -28.81 21.95 -2.64
C GLY A 220 -27.31 22.13 -2.44
N HIS A 221 -26.50 21.23 -2.99
CA HIS A 221 -25.04 21.40 -3.03
C HIS A 221 -24.63 22.51 -4.01
N THR A 222 -23.49 23.14 -3.75
CA THR A 222 -22.92 24.18 -4.63
C THR A 222 -21.76 23.68 -5.47
N ASP A 223 -21.22 22.50 -5.16
CA ASP A 223 -20.08 21.89 -5.85
C ASP A 223 -20.27 20.36 -6.02
N TRP A 224 -19.27 19.65 -6.53
CA TRP A 224 -19.33 18.23 -6.87
C TRP A 224 -19.71 17.34 -5.70
N ILE A 225 -20.58 16.36 -5.96
CA ILE A 225 -20.95 15.33 -4.99
C ILE A 225 -19.85 14.29 -4.92
N ARG A 226 -19.43 13.93 -3.70
CA ARG A 226 -18.31 13.00 -3.48
C ARG A 226 -18.72 11.65 -2.90
N SER A 227 -19.73 11.62 -2.04
CA SER A 227 -20.22 10.38 -1.44
C SER A 227 -21.72 10.44 -1.12
N LEU A 228 -22.36 9.28 -1.15
CA LEU A 228 -23.78 9.07 -0.95
C LEU A 228 -23.99 7.76 -0.19
N ASP A 229 -24.83 7.78 0.84
CA ASP A 229 -25.27 6.56 1.52
C ASP A 229 -26.73 6.67 1.98
N PHE A 230 -27.58 5.74 1.52
CA PHE A 230 -28.94 5.60 2.04
C PHE A 230 -28.92 5.04 3.46
N SER A 231 -29.96 5.24 4.25
CA SER A 231 -30.19 4.47 5.48
C SER A 231 -31.01 3.22 5.17
N LEU A 232 -30.99 2.25 6.08
CA LEU A 232 -32.09 1.30 6.22
C LEU A 232 -33.35 2.06 6.69
N PRO A 233 -34.56 1.47 6.60
CA PRO A 233 -35.76 2.11 7.12
C PRO A 233 -35.60 2.44 8.62
N ILE A 234 -35.73 3.72 8.97
CA ILE A 234 -35.65 4.23 10.34
C ILE A 234 -37.04 4.72 10.75
N ASN A 235 -37.49 4.31 11.93
CA ASN A 235 -38.73 4.80 12.53
C ASN A 235 -38.44 6.06 13.35
N VAL A 236 -39.05 7.18 12.98
CA VAL A 236 -38.89 8.47 13.69
C VAL A 236 -40.26 8.98 14.09
N ASN A 237 -40.46 9.30 15.37
CA ASN A 237 -41.67 9.95 15.90
C ASN A 237 -43.00 9.25 15.55
N GLY A 238 -43.00 7.92 15.42
CA GLY A 238 -44.19 7.13 15.08
C GLY A 238 -44.50 7.03 13.58
N GLU A 239 -43.73 7.70 12.71
CA GLU A 239 -43.75 7.45 11.26
C GLU A 239 -42.96 6.18 10.97
N VAL A 240 -43.63 5.20 10.36
CA VAL A 240 -43.04 3.90 10.04
C VAL A 240 -42.40 3.95 8.66
N ASN A 241 -41.15 3.47 8.56
CA ASN A 241 -40.40 3.29 7.32
C ASN A 241 -39.93 4.56 6.56
N ASN A 242 -39.36 5.55 7.25
CA ASN A 242 -38.64 6.62 6.56
C ASN A 242 -37.26 6.12 6.09
N ILE A 243 -36.85 6.50 4.88
CA ILE A 243 -35.46 6.31 4.41
C ILE A 243 -34.78 7.67 4.38
N PHE A 244 -33.54 7.71 4.83
CA PHE A 244 -32.69 8.89 4.73
C PHE A 244 -31.60 8.66 3.67
N LEU A 245 -31.18 9.73 3.01
CA LEU A 245 -29.99 9.74 2.18
C LEU A 245 -29.04 10.78 2.76
N VAL A 246 -27.80 10.40 3.06
CA VAL A 246 -26.75 11.36 3.38
C VAL A 246 -25.90 11.61 2.14
N SER A 247 -25.54 12.87 1.91
CA SER A 247 -24.67 13.29 0.80
C SER A 247 -23.56 14.21 1.27
N SER A 248 -22.36 14.03 0.71
CA SER A 248 -21.20 14.91 0.92
C SER A 248 -20.72 15.54 -0.39
N SER A 249 -20.06 16.69 -0.28
CA SER A 249 -19.60 17.46 -1.44
C SER A 249 -18.30 18.21 -1.17
N GLN A 250 -17.68 18.67 -2.25
CA GLN A 250 -16.59 19.65 -2.21
C GLN A 250 -17.02 21.01 -1.67
N ASP A 251 -18.33 21.26 -1.51
CA ASP A 251 -18.84 22.45 -0.83
C ASP A 251 -18.65 22.43 0.70
N LYS A 252 -17.93 21.42 1.23
CA LYS A 252 -17.64 21.18 2.65
C LYS A 252 -18.87 20.79 3.49
N GLY A 253 -20.06 20.80 2.89
CA GLY A 253 -21.31 20.51 3.56
C GLY A 253 -21.72 19.05 3.44
N ILE A 254 -22.36 18.54 4.50
CA ILE A 254 -23.04 17.25 4.49
C ILE A 254 -24.54 17.51 4.60
N ARG A 255 -25.35 16.89 3.74
CA ARG A 255 -26.80 17.08 3.74
C ARG A 255 -27.51 15.76 4.00
N ILE A 256 -28.55 15.82 4.84
CA ILE A 256 -29.42 14.69 5.15
C ILE A 256 -30.78 14.95 4.48
N TRP A 257 -31.16 14.05 3.59
CA TRP A 257 -32.42 14.10 2.85
C TRP A 257 -33.37 13.05 3.42
N LYS A 258 -34.55 13.46 3.88
CA LYS A 258 -35.60 12.56 4.37
C LYS A 258 -36.52 12.17 3.21
N MET A 259 -36.78 10.87 3.06
CA MET A 259 -37.76 10.31 2.12
C MET A 259 -38.89 9.66 2.92
N ALA A 260 -40.04 10.33 2.96
CA ALA A 260 -41.21 9.90 3.70
C ALA A 260 -42.28 9.32 2.77
N LEU A 261 -42.85 8.17 3.13
CA LEU A 261 -43.95 7.56 2.37
C LEU A 261 -45.23 8.40 2.54
N ARG A 262 -45.79 8.90 1.43
CA ARG A 262 -47.14 9.48 1.42
C ARG A 262 -48.15 8.34 1.46
N SER A 263 -48.91 8.24 2.55
CA SER A 263 -50.10 7.40 2.60
C SER A 263 -51.14 7.92 1.60
N SER A 264 -51.80 7.02 0.86
CA SER A 264 -52.88 7.42 -0.05
C SER A 264 -53.94 8.16 0.75
N MET A 265 -54.20 9.44 0.45
CA MET A 265 -55.35 10.12 1.00
C MET A 265 -56.60 9.33 0.66
N SER A 266 -57.24 8.75 1.68
CA SER A 266 -58.58 8.21 1.53
C SER A 266 -59.52 9.36 1.18
N ASN A 267 -60.31 9.13 0.13
CA ASN A 267 -61.37 10.02 -0.34
C ASN A 267 -62.22 10.57 0.82
N GLY A 268 -62.23 11.89 0.97
CA GLY A 268 -63.15 12.59 1.84
C GLY A 268 -62.98 14.10 1.72
N ASN A 269 -63.88 14.75 0.99
CA ASN A 269 -64.06 16.20 1.04
C ASN A 269 -64.12 16.66 2.50
N GLY A 270 -63.08 17.35 2.96
CA GLY A 270 -62.98 17.84 4.33
C GLY A 270 -62.00 19.00 4.40
N ILE A 271 -62.56 20.20 4.27
CA ILE A 271 -62.09 21.51 4.76
C ILE A 271 -60.63 21.51 5.26
N CYS A 272 -59.76 22.24 4.57
CA CYS A 272 -58.44 22.63 5.05
C CYS A 272 -58.53 23.15 6.50
N LYS A 273 -58.25 22.30 7.49
CA LYS A 273 -57.86 22.76 8.80
C LYS A 273 -56.54 23.49 8.60
N LYS A 274 -56.55 24.80 8.82
CA LYS A 274 -55.37 25.61 9.09
C LYS A 274 -54.53 24.87 10.15
N GLY A 275 -53.51 24.16 9.69
CA GLY A 275 -52.47 23.59 10.53
C GLY A 275 -51.56 24.72 10.99
N GLU A 276 -51.17 24.65 12.25
CA GLU A 276 -50.30 25.59 12.94
C GLU A 276 -49.09 25.97 12.10
N ILE A 277 -48.77 27.26 12.07
CA ILE A 277 -47.53 27.78 11.52
C ILE A 277 -46.42 27.32 12.46
N SER A 278 -45.87 26.12 12.24
CA SER A 278 -44.60 25.73 12.85
C SER A 278 -43.50 26.59 12.21
N LEU A 279 -42.65 27.21 13.04
CA LEU A 279 -41.61 28.15 12.62
C LEU A 279 -40.54 27.56 11.68
N SER A 280 -40.57 26.25 11.42
CA SER A 280 -39.73 25.56 10.44
C SER A 280 -40.46 25.47 9.09
N SER A 281 -40.23 26.42 8.20
CA SER A 281 -40.55 26.25 6.79
C SER A 281 -39.67 25.14 6.20
N TYR A 282 -40.15 23.89 6.22
CA TYR A 282 -39.55 22.80 5.47
C TYR A 282 -39.65 23.14 3.99
N ILE A 283 -38.52 23.18 3.28
CA ILE A 283 -38.54 23.27 1.82
C ILE A 283 -38.98 21.89 1.32
N GLU A 284 -40.27 21.75 0.99
CA GLU A 284 -40.78 20.56 0.33
C GLU A 284 -40.02 20.35 -0.99
N GLY A 285 -39.32 19.23 -1.09
CA GLY A 285 -38.58 18.82 -2.28
C GLY A 285 -39.46 18.09 -3.29
N PRO A 286 -38.85 17.43 -4.29
CA PRO A 286 -39.58 16.69 -5.30
C PRO A 286 -40.30 15.46 -4.71
N VAL A 287 -41.36 15.03 -5.41
CA VAL A 287 -42.06 13.77 -5.13
C VAL A 287 -41.48 12.67 -6.02
N LEU A 288 -41.08 11.56 -5.41
CA LEU A 288 -40.61 10.37 -6.10
C LEU A 288 -41.77 9.36 -6.22
N LEU A 289 -42.07 8.94 -7.45
CA LEU A 289 -43.09 7.93 -7.74
C LEU A 289 -42.40 6.59 -7.98
N ALA A 290 -42.67 5.60 -7.13
CA ALA A 290 -42.12 4.26 -7.23
C ALA A 290 -43.25 3.23 -7.23
N GLY A 291 -43.66 2.78 -8.42
CA GLY A 291 -44.82 1.90 -8.58
C GLY A 291 -46.10 2.57 -8.07
N SER A 292 -46.78 1.93 -7.11
CA SER A 292 -47.99 2.45 -6.46
C SER A 292 -47.71 3.37 -5.27
N SER A 293 -46.46 3.50 -4.85
CA SER A 293 -46.05 4.31 -3.69
C SER A 293 -45.51 5.66 -4.13
N SER A 294 -45.84 6.72 -3.40
CA SER A 294 -45.27 8.05 -3.60
C SER A 294 -44.49 8.48 -2.36
N PHE A 295 -43.30 9.03 -2.55
CA PHE A 295 -42.42 9.48 -1.48
C PHE A 295 -42.20 10.99 -1.58
N GLN A 296 -42.39 11.70 -0.48
CA GLN A 296 -42.02 13.10 -0.36
C GLN A 296 -40.56 13.18 0.09
N ILE A 297 -39.73 13.87 -0.69
CA ILE A 297 -38.33 14.13 -0.32
C ILE A 297 -38.23 15.54 0.24
N SER A 298 -37.53 15.71 1.36
CA SER A 298 -37.24 17.01 1.97
C SER A 298 -35.80 17.05 2.49
N LEU A 299 -35.21 18.24 2.53
CA LEU A 299 -33.95 18.45 3.23
C LEU A 299 -34.24 18.47 4.73
N GLU A 300 -33.68 17.52 5.47
CA GLU A 300 -33.87 17.39 6.93
C GLU A 300 -32.86 18.23 7.69
N SER A 301 -31.57 18.12 7.33
CA SER A 301 -30.48 18.77 8.06
C SER A 301 -29.28 19.05 7.17
N LEU A 302 -28.56 20.12 7.50
CA LEU A 302 -27.27 20.50 6.92
C LEU A 302 -26.23 20.47 8.03
N LEU A 303 -25.21 19.60 7.89
CA LEU A 303 -24.10 19.50 8.84
C LEU A 303 -22.91 20.27 8.29
N ILE A 304 -22.34 21.12 9.14
CA ILE A 304 -21.19 21.97 8.85
C ILE A 304 -20.18 21.77 9.98
N GLY A 305 -18.92 21.52 9.63
CA GLY A 305 -17.85 21.35 10.61
C GLY A 305 -16.48 21.05 10.01
N HIS A 306 -16.43 20.45 8.82
CA HIS A 306 -15.17 20.26 8.09
C HIS A 306 -14.66 21.56 7.47
N GLU A 307 -13.33 21.71 7.44
CA GLU A 307 -12.64 22.90 6.91
C GLU A 307 -12.28 22.75 5.42
N ASP A 308 -12.37 21.53 4.88
CA ASP A 308 -12.08 21.21 3.48
C ASP A 308 -13.11 20.23 2.90
N TRP A 309 -12.86 19.72 1.68
CA TRP A 309 -13.75 18.84 0.95
C TRP A 309 -14.05 17.55 1.71
N VAL A 310 -15.34 17.21 1.80
CA VAL A 310 -15.80 15.99 2.46
C VAL A 310 -15.93 14.87 1.43
N TYR A 311 -14.97 13.95 1.43
CA TYR A 311 -14.88 12.89 0.42
C TYR A 311 -15.79 11.69 0.69
N SER A 312 -16.08 11.38 1.95
CA SER A 312 -16.85 10.19 2.32
C SER A 312 -17.84 10.48 3.42
N VAL A 313 -19.04 9.91 3.28
CA VAL A 313 -20.06 9.81 4.32
C VAL A 313 -20.64 8.41 4.37
N MET A 314 -20.92 7.89 5.57
CA MET A 314 -21.46 6.55 5.76
C MET A 314 -22.31 6.47 7.03
N TRP A 315 -23.47 5.82 6.94
CA TRP A 315 -24.25 5.48 8.12
C TRP A 315 -23.60 4.38 8.95
N GLN A 316 -23.73 4.46 10.27
CA GLN A 316 -23.31 3.37 11.15
C GLN A 316 -24.05 2.06 10.78
N PRO A 317 -23.34 0.91 10.75
CA PRO A 317 -23.95 -0.40 10.53
C PRO A 317 -25.07 -0.71 11.56
N PRO A 318 -26.05 -1.55 11.21
CA PRO A 318 -27.13 -1.90 12.11
C PRO A 318 -26.64 -2.72 13.30
N SER A 319 -27.20 -2.44 14.47
CA SER A 319 -26.93 -3.15 15.71
C SER A 319 -28.08 -4.10 16.05
N VAL A 320 -27.77 -5.17 16.79
CA VAL A 320 -28.79 -6.12 17.29
C VAL A 320 -29.43 -5.50 18.53
N SER A 321 -30.77 -5.36 18.55
CA SER A 321 -31.46 -4.92 19.75
C SER A 321 -31.49 -6.04 20.80
N SER A 322 -31.21 -5.72 22.06
CA SER A 322 -31.20 -6.68 23.17
C SER A 322 -32.59 -7.03 23.70
N ILE A 323 -33.63 -6.29 23.28
CA ILE A 323 -34.96 -6.30 23.88
C ILE A 323 -35.93 -7.26 23.15
N GLU A 324 -35.73 -7.48 21.85
CA GLU A 324 -36.47 -8.45 21.04
C GLU A 324 -35.49 -9.20 20.12
N GLY A 325 -35.18 -10.46 20.45
CA GLY A 325 -34.24 -11.27 19.67
C GLY A 325 -34.68 -11.38 18.21
N ASP A 326 -33.84 -10.86 17.31
CA ASP A 326 -33.95 -10.73 15.84
C ASP A 326 -34.39 -9.36 15.24
N ALA A 327 -34.74 -8.35 16.05
CA ALA A 327 -34.97 -7.00 15.52
C ALA A 327 -33.66 -6.21 15.37
N TYR A 328 -33.31 -5.85 14.13
CA TYR A 328 -32.18 -4.98 13.78
C TYR A 328 -32.63 -3.53 13.73
N TYR A 329 -31.86 -2.63 14.34
CA TYR A 329 -32.07 -1.20 14.21
C TYR A 329 -30.80 -0.55 13.68
N GLN A 330 -30.96 0.47 12.83
CA GLN A 330 -29.83 1.29 12.41
C GLN A 330 -29.69 2.49 13.35
N PRO A 331 -28.53 2.67 14.00
CA PRO A 331 -28.26 3.87 14.79
C PRO A 331 -28.33 5.13 13.91
N GLN A 332 -28.88 6.22 14.46
CA GLN A 332 -28.82 7.54 13.82
C GLN A 332 -27.43 8.16 14.06
N SER A 333 -26.44 7.62 13.35
CA SER A 333 -25.04 7.99 13.50
C SER A 333 -24.38 7.96 12.13
N ILE A 334 -23.71 9.06 11.77
CA ILE A 334 -23.08 9.26 10.47
C ILE A 334 -21.60 9.52 10.70
N LEU A 335 -20.77 8.83 9.92
CA LEU A 335 -19.33 9.09 9.85
C LEU A 335 -19.01 9.90 8.61
N SER A 336 -18.17 10.92 8.76
CA SER A 336 -17.61 11.68 7.65
C SER A 336 -16.09 11.71 7.70
N ALA A 337 -15.46 11.76 6.51
CA ALA A 337 -14.02 11.91 6.35
C ALA A 337 -13.71 13.00 5.31
N SER A 338 -12.69 13.81 5.61
CA SER A 338 -12.40 15.04 4.87
C SER A 338 -10.91 15.19 4.53
N MET A 339 -10.66 16.04 3.54
CA MET A 339 -9.31 16.42 3.10
C MET A 339 -8.55 17.26 4.13
N ASP A 340 -9.22 17.75 5.17
CA ASP A 340 -8.62 18.42 6.33
C ASP A 340 -7.94 17.46 7.35
N LYS A 341 -7.82 16.17 7.01
CA LYS A 341 -7.26 15.10 7.86
C LYS A 341 -8.07 14.87 9.14
N THR A 342 -9.36 15.17 9.13
CA THR A 342 -10.29 14.85 10.22
C THR A 342 -11.35 13.83 9.81
N MET A 343 -11.79 13.04 10.80
CA MET A 343 -13.01 12.24 10.75
C MET A 343 -13.94 12.68 11.86
N MET A 344 -15.23 12.79 11.54
CA MET A 344 -16.25 13.23 12.49
C MET A 344 -17.38 12.22 12.58
N ILE A 345 -17.91 12.01 13.78
CA ILE A 345 -19.13 11.25 14.02
C ILE A 345 -20.24 12.24 14.39
N TRP A 346 -21.35 12.16 13.67
CA TRP A 346 -22.51 13.03 13.82
C TRP A 346 -23.68 12.23 14.37
N GLN A 347 -24.33 12.75 15.41
CA GLN A 347 -25.51 12.16 16.02
C GLN A 347 -26.53 13.24 16.40
N PRO A 348 -27.84 12.95 16.32
CA PRO A 348 -28.86 13.87 16.80
C PRO A 348 -28.87 13.88 18.34
N GLU A 349 -28.87 15.08 18.90
CA GLU A 349 -28.99 15.28 20.33
C GLU A 349 -30.35 14.76 20.84
N LYS A 350 -30.34 14.02 21.96
CA LYS A 350 -31.53 13.33 22.49
C LYS A 350 -32.73 14.23 22.81
N ILE A 351 -32.48 15.51 23.11
CA ILE A 351 -33.53 16.46 23.54
C ILE A 351 -34.02 17.30 22.36
N SER A 352 -33.09 17.95 21.65
CA SER A 352 -33.43 18.90 20.57
C SER A 352 -33.65 18.21 19.22
N GLY A 353 -33.10 17.01 19.02
CA GLY A 353 -33.06 16.34 17.72
C GLY A 353 -32.08 16.98 16.73
N VAL A 354 -31.34 18.03 17.14
CA VAL A 354 -30.35 18.70 16.29
C VAL A 354 -29.11 17.82 16.16
N TRP A 355 -28.61 17.67 14.94
CA TRP A 355 -27.39 16.92 14.66
C TRP A 355 -26.15 17.67 15.16
N MET A 356 -25.37 16.99 15.99
CA MET A 356 -24.15 17.51 16.59
C MET A 356 -22.97 16.59 16.25
N ASN A 357 -21.78 17.19 16.13
CA ASN A 357 -20.53 16.44 16.12
C ASN A 357 -20.25 15.95 17.54
N VAL A 358 -20.22 14.63 17.74
CA VAL A 358 -19.96 14.00 19.04
C VAL A 358 -18.52 13.54 19.20
N VAL A 359 -17.83 13.26 18.08
CA VAL A 359 -16.46 12.76 18.07
C VAL A 359 -15.73 13.36 16.89
N THR A 360 -14.52 13.87 17.13
CA THR A 360 -13.57 14.25 16.09
C THR A 360 -12.23 13.56 16.34
N VAL A 361 -11.74 12.83 15.34
CA VAL A 361 -10.42 12.19 15.35
C VAL A 361 -9.61 12.61 14.13
N GLY A 362 -8.31 12.37 14.17
CA GLY A 362 -7.35 12.83 13.16
C GLY A 362 -6.47 13.96 13.70
N GLU A 363 -5.76 14.62 12.81
CA GLU A 363 -4.86 15.71 13.16
C GLU A 363 -5.30 16.99 12.47
N LEU A 364 -5.41 18.07 13.24
CA LEU A 364 -5.46 19.43 12.71
C LEU A 364 -4.02 19.84 12.34
N SER A 365 -3.45 19.25 11.28
CA SER A 365 -2.13 19.66 10.79
C SER A 365 -2.22 20.18 9.36
N HIS A 366 -1.58 21.33 9.10
CA HIS A 366 -1.58 21.98 7.79
C HIS A 366 -0.56 21.37 6.81
N CYS A 367 0.26 20.40 7.25
CA CYS A 367 1.40 19.86 6.49
C CYS A 367 1.18 18.44 5.95
N ALA A 368 0.04 17.80 6.22
CA ALA A 368 -0.27 16.47 5.70
C ALA A 368 -1.60 16.49 4.92
N LEU A 369 -1.56 16.00 3.67
CA LEU A 369 -2.75 15.82 2.84
C LEU A 369 -3.73 14.86 3.54
N GLY A 370 -5.04 15.20 3.58
CA GLY A 370 -6.02 14.51 4.43
C GLY A 370 -6.58 13.18 3.92
N PHE A 371 -7.81 12.87 4.32
CA PHE A 371 -8.43 11.56 4.12
C PHE A 371 -9.30 11.50 2.87
N TYR A 372 -9.16 10.41 2.13
CA TYR A 372 -10.01 10.10 0.98
C TYR A 372 -11.29 9.38 1.36
N GLY A 373 -11.30 8.59 2.44
CA GLY A 373 -12.52 7.92 2.88
C GLY A 373 -12.46 7.34 4.28
N GLY A 374 -13.64 7.14 4.85
CA GLY A 374 -13.86 6.66 6.21
C GLY A 374 -14.84 5.49 6.23
N HIS A 375 -14.51 4.43 6.99
CA HIS A 375 -15.30 3.21 7.08
C HIS A 375 -15.53 2.78 8.53
N TRP A 376 -16.74 2.32 8.83
CA TRP A 376 -17.05 1.65 10.08
C TRP A 376 -16.57 0.20 10.09
N SER A 377 -16.13 -0.27 11.25
CA SER A 377 -16.02 -1.70 11.51
C SER A 377 -17.40 -2.36 11.44
N PRO A 378 -17.48 -3.67 11.16
CA PRO A 378 -18.77 -4.37 11.12
C PRO A 378 -19.61 -4.25 12.39
N ASN A 379 -18.96 -4.04 13.55
CA ASN A 379 -19.61 -3.90 14.84
C ASN A 379 -19.87 -2.43 15.23
N GLY A 380 -19.38 -1.46 14.45
CA GLY A 380 -19.51 -0.04 14.75
C GLY A 380 -18.66 0.45 15.93
N ASP A 381 -17.67 -0.34 16.38
CA ASP A 381 -16.76 -0.04 17.50
C ASP A 381 -15.40 0.52 17.07
N SER A 382 -15.13 0.57 15.76
CA SER A 382 -13.90 1.11 15.21
C SER A 382 -14.16 1.84 13.90
N ILE A 383 -13.32 2.81 13.58
CA ILE A 383 -13.38 3.61 12.36
C ILE A 383 -12.02 3.63 11.68
N LEU A 384 -12.01 3.45 10.37
CA LEU A 384 -10.81 3.39 9.54
C LEU A 384 -10.82 4.54 8.54
N ALA A 385 -9.76 5.34 8.53
CA ALA A 385 -9.43 6.26 7.45
C ALA A 385 -8.41 5.66 6.49
N HIS A 386 -8.44 6.10 5.24
CA HIS A 386 -7.27 6.03 4.36
C HIS A 386 -6.88 7.41 3.86
N GLY A 387 -5.58 7.71 3.96
CA GLY A 387 -5.00 9.01 3.64
C GLY A 387 -4.56 9.14 2.19
N TYR A 388 -4.29 10.38 1.79
CA TYR A 388 -3.76 10.70 0.47
C TYR A 388 -2.44 9.97 0.17
N GLY A 389 -1.56 9.82 1.16
CA GLY A 389 -0.28 9.11 1.02
C GLY A 389 -0.39 7.59 1.05
N GLY A 390 -1.59 7.02 0.78
CA GLY A 390 -1.82 5.59 0.80
C GLY A 390 -1.71 4.93 2.19
N SER A 391 -1.64 5.73 3.25
CA SER A 391 -1.60 5.25 4.63
C SER A 391 -3.00 4.99 5.18
N PHE A 392 -3.08 4.16 6.22
CA PHE A 392 -4.30 3.90 6.97
C PHE A 392 -4.21 4.53 8.36
N HIS A 393 -5.35 4.86 8.95
CA HIS A 393 -5.46 5.25 10.35
C HIS A 393 -6.69 4.58 10.94
N LEU A 394 -6.53 3.89 12.07
CA LEU A 394 -7.60 3.14 12.72
C LEU A 394 -7.78 3.66 14.13
N TRP A 395 -9.03 3.94 14.50
CA TRP A 395 -9.41 4.28 15.87
C TRP A 395 -10.43 3.28 16.38
N LYS A 396 -10.33 2.93 17.66
CA LYS A 396 -11.26 2.05 18.35
C LYS A 396 -11.83 2.76 19.57
N ASP A 397 -13.14 2.68 19.73
CA ASP A 397 -13.81 3.14 20.95
C ASP A 397 -13.53 2.13 22.09
N VAL A 398 -12.88 2.61 23.14
CA VAL A 398 -12.64 1.83 24.37
C VAL A 398 -13.68 2.10 25.47
N GLY A 399 -14.75 2.81 25.14
CA GLY A 399 -15.87 3.15 26.01
C GLY A 399 -15.87 4.64 26.39
N ASN A 400 -17.08 5.17 26.65
CA ASN A 400 -17.33 6.59 26.95
C ASN A 400 -16.84 7.55 25.84
N ASP A 401 -17.02 7.18 24.57
CA ASP A 401 -16.58 7.96 23.40
C ASP A 401 -15.07 8.25 23.41
N ASN A 402 -14.28 7.35 24.00
CA ASN A 402 -12.83 7.46 24.05
C ASN A 402 -12.22 6.66 22.90
N TRP A 403 -11.82 7.38 21.85
CA TRP A 403 -11.29 6.80 20.62
C TRP A 403 -9.76 6.73 20.65
N LEU A 404 -9.22 5.52 20.77
CA LEU A 404 -7.77 5.29 20.79
C LEU A 404 -7.26 4.81 19.43
N THR A 405 -6.13 5.37 19.00
CA THR A 405 -5.42 4.95 17.78
C THR A 405 -4.95 3.50 17.89
N GLN A 406 -5.03 2.78 16.78
CA GLN A 406 -4.65 1.38 16.66
C GLN A 406 -3.61 1.20 15.57
N LYS A 407 -2.86 0.10 15.67
CA LYS A 407 -1.87 -0.33 14.68
C LYS A 407 -2.56 -0.73 13.37
N VAL A 408 -1.94 -0.40 12.25
CA VAL A 408 -2.41 -0.71 10.89
C VAL A 408 -1.25 -1.17 10.03
N PRO A 409 -1.51 -1.95 8.96
CA PRO A 409 -0.47 -2.23 7.98
C PRO A 409 -0.02 -0.96 7.28
N SER A 410 1.24 -0.96 6.85
CA SER A 410 1.85 0.15 6.14
C SER A 410 2.71 -0.34 4.97
N GLY A 411 2.96 0.55 4.01
CA GLY A 411 3.83 0.30 2.88
C GLY A 411 3.76 1.41 1.83
N HIS A 412 4.48 1.23 0.74
CA HIS A 412 4.61 2.24 -0.31
C HIS A 412 3.37 2.34 -1.20
N PHE A 413 3.02 3.54 -1.64
CA PHE A 413 1.89 3.77 -2.57
C PHE A 413 2.34 4.01 -4.03
N ALA A 414 3.64 3.93 -4.30
CA ALA A 414 4.23 4.05 -5.62
C ALA A 414 5.32 2.98 -5.81
N PRO A 415 5.87 2.80 -7.03
CA PRO A 415 6.81 1.72 -7.33
C PRO A 415 7.99 1.69 -6.37
N VAL A 416 8.33 0.50 -5.87
CA VAL A 416 9.46 0.31 -4.96
C VAL A 416 10.68 -0.04 -5.81
N THR A 417 11.69 0.82 -5.80
CA THR A 417 12.81 0.78 -6.74
C THR A 417 13.97 -0.07 -6.25
N ASP A 418 14.22 -0.08 -4.93
CA ASP A 418 15.36 -0.76 -4.32
C ASP A 418 14.97 -1.36 -2.96
N ILE A 419 15.68 -2.41 -2.57
CA ILE A 419 15.50 -3.09 -1.29
C ILE A 419 16.82 -3.72 -0.85
N ALA A 420 17.12 -3.62 0.44
CA ALA A 420 18.31 -4.23 1.02
C ALA A 420 18.04 -4.70 2.46
N TRP A 421 18.71 -5.79 2.84
CA TRP A 421 18.79 -6.19 4.25
C TRP A 421 19.78 -5.29 4.99
N ALA A 422 19.47 -5.02 6.26
CA ALA A 422 20.48 -4.54 7.20
C ALA A 422 21.67 -5.49 7.23
N ARG A 423 22.88 -4.97 7.50
CA ARG A 423 24.08 -5.80 7.63
C ARG A 423 23.96 -6.82 8.77
N SER A 424 23.18 -6.50 9.80
CA SER A 424 22.86 -7.43 10.89
C SER A 424 21.81 -8.48 10.53
N GLY A 425 21.04 -8.27 9.46
CA GLY A 425 19.94 -9.15 9.06
C GLY A 425 18.63 -8.95 9.86
N ASP A 426 18.57 -7.98 10.76
CA ASP A 426 17.42 -7.79 11.66
C ASP A 426 16.22 -7.11 10.99
N TYR A 427 16.46 -6.31 9.95
CA TYR A 427 15.42 -5.59 9.22
C TYR A 427 15.75 -5.49 7.73
N ILE A 428 14.72 -5.13 6.96
CA ILE A 428 14.86 -4.70 5.57
C ILE A 428 14.58 -3.20 5.46
N ILE A 429 15.24 -2.55 4.53
CA ILE A 429 14.96 -1.17 4.14
C ILE A 429 14.60 -1.14 2.65
N SER A 430 13.56 -0.39 2.30
CA SER A 430 13.12 -0.18 0.92
C SER A 430 13.13 1.30 0.55
N ALA A 431 13.26 1.57 -0.75
CA ALA A 431 13.20 2.90 -1.34
C ALA A 431 12.14 2.95 -2.45
N SER A 432 11.43 4.06 -2.60
CA SER A 432 10.32 4.16 -3.54
C SER A 432 10.19 5.54 -4.19
N HIS A 433 9.50 5.56 -5.32
CA HIS A 433 8.99 6.77 -5.98
C HIS A 433 7.88 7.46 -5.18
N ASP A 434 7.44 6.90 -4.05
CA ASP A 434 6.58 7.60 -3.10
C ASP A 434 7.37 8.62 -2.24
N GLN A 435 8.65 8.79 -2.55
CA GLN A 435 9.57 9.74 -1.94
C GLN A 435 9.93 9.38 -0.49
N THR A 436 9.74 8.11 -0.11
CA THR A 436 10.10 7.61 1.21
C THR A 436 11.08 6.44 1.15
N THR A 437 11.87 6.30 2.21
CA THR A 437 12.46 5.01 2.58
C THR A 437 11.75 4.48 3.82
N ARG A 438 11.59 3.16 3.89
CA ARG A 438 10.85 2.49 4.97
C ARG A 438 11.63 1.30 5.49
N ILE A 439 11.61 1.11 6.80
CA ILE A 439 12.23 -0.03 7.47
C ILE A 439 11.15 -0.96 8.01
N PHE A 440 11.25 -2.24 7.64
CA PHE A 440 10.37 -3.30 8.13
C PHE A 440 11.17 -4.33 8.91
N ALA A 441 10.65 -4.76 10.05
CA ALA A 441 11.28 -5.74 10.92
C ALA A 441 10.23 -6.67 11.55
N PRO A 442 10.60 -7.93 11.89
CA PRO A 442 9.78 -8.76 12.76
C PRO A 442 9.74 -8.15 14.17
N TRP A 443 8.55 -8.06 14.75
CA TRP A 443 8.31 -7.60 16.11
C TRP A 443 7.86 -8.77 16.98
N LYS A 444 8.64 -9.08 18.02
CA LYS A 444 8.32 -10.15 18.95
C LYS A 444 7.71 -9.57 20.22
N ILE A 445 6.53 -10.05 20.60
CA ILE A 445 5.81 -9.59 21.79
C ILE A 445 5.98 -10.63 22.90
N GLU A 446 6.55 -10.24 24.05
CA GLU A 446 6.81 -11.13 25.20
C GLU A 446 5.53 -11.81 25.73
N ALA A 447 4.39 -11.13 25.66
CA ALA A 447 3.12 -11.59 26.23
C ALA A 447 2.43 -12.71 25.42
N SER A 448 2.86 -12.99 24.19
CA SER A 448 2.17 -13.93 23.28
C SER A 448 3.13 -14.80 22.49
N LEU A 449 3.97 -15.58 23.20
CA LEU A 449 4.80 -16.64 22.61
C LEU A 449 3.99 -17.70 21.81
N GLN A 450 2.66 -17.65 21.82
CA GLN A 450 1.77 -18.50 21.03
C GLN A 450 1.30 -17.88 19.70
N ASP A 451 1.34 -16.55 19.52
CA ASP A 451 0.73 -15.85 18.35
C ASP A 451 1.69 -15.56 17.17
N GLY A 452 2.95 -15.98 17.26
CA GLY A 452 3.92 -15.87 16.16
C GLY A 452 4.57 -14.49 16.00
N GLU A 453 5.56 -14.40 15.11
CA GLU A 453 6.32 -13.18 14.82
C GLU A 453 5.64 -12.40 13.68
N PHE A 454 5.24 -11.15 13.94
CA PHE A 454 4.60 -10.29 12.94
C PHE A 454 5.56 -9.21 12.44
N TRP A 455 5.49 -8.87 11.15
CA TRP A 455 6.35 -7.87 10.53
C TRP A 455 5.68 -6.51 10.49
N HIS A 456 6.36 -5.46 10.96
CA HIS A 456 5.80 -4.11 10.97
C HIS A 456 6.79 -3.09 10.39
N GLU A 457 6.27 -1.97 9.87
CA GLU A 457 7.10 -0.79 9.65
C GLU A 457 7.49 -0.23 11.01
N ILE A 458 8.79 -0.11 11.27
CA ILE A 458 9.32 0.38 12.56
C ILE A 458 9.93 1.77 12.44
N SER A 459 10.22 2.22 11.21
CA SER A 459 10.78 3.55 10.94
C SER A 459 10.60 3.93 9.49
N ARG A 460 10.46 5.24 9.25
CA ARG A 460 10.50 5.89 7.94
C ARG A 460 11.73 6.79 7.88
N PRO A 461 12.94 6.25 7.61
CA PRO A 461 14.19 6.99 7.77
C PRO A 461 14.31 8.22 6.88
N GLN A 462 13.67 8.19 5.71
CA GLN A 462 13.72 9.28 4.75
C GLN A 462 12.32 9.62 4.25
N VAL A 463 11.97 10.89 4.36
CA VAL A 463 10.91 11.53 3.58
C VAL A 463 11.59 12.62 2.75
N HIS A 464 11.27 12.65 1.46
CA HIS A 464 11.93 13.51 0.49
C HIS A 464 10.91 14.19 -0.44
N GLY A 465 11.35 15.17 -1.23
CA GLY A 465 10.53 15.82 -2.25
C GLY A 465 10.78 15.32 -3.67
N HIS A 466 11.65 14.32 -3.83
CA HIS A 466 12.03 13.73 -5.10
C HIS A 466 11.98 12.20 -5.02
N ASP A 467 11.68 11.59 -6.16
CA ASP A 467 11.59 10.14 -6.31
C ASP A 467 12.94 9.49 -6.02
N ILE A 468 12.93 8.45 -5.17
CA ILE A 468 14.14 7.76 -4.74
C ILE A 468 14.34 6.53 -5.63
N ASN A 469 15.50 6.45 -6.28
CA ASN A 469 15.78 5.45 -7.32
C ASN A 469 16.63 4.28 -6.82
N CYS A 470 17.54 4.52 -5.88
CA CYS A 470 18.51 3.52 -5.45
C CYS A 470 19.01 3.77 -4.03
N MET A 471 19.53 2.71 -3.42
CA MET A 471 20.04 2.75 -2.05
C MET A 471 21.14 1.71 -1.83
N ALA A 472 22.05 1.98 -0.89
CA ALA A 472 23.00 1.00 -0.40
C ALA A 472 23.17 1.10 1.12
N VAL A 473 23.10 -0.04 1.81
CA VAL A 473 23.39 -0.14 3.25
C VAL A 473 24.90 -0.23 3.46
N ILE A 474 25.43 0.65 4.31
CA ILE A 474 26.87 0.82 4.56
C ILE A 474 27.21 0.56 6.03
N HIS A 475 28.50 0.41 6.34
CA HIS A 475 28.95 0.27 7.72
C HIS A 475 28.97 1.63 8.45
N GLY A 476 28.63 1.61 9.74
CA GLY A 476 28.57 2.81 10.58
C GLY A 476 28.84 2.54 12.05
N LYS A 477 28.94 3.60 12.86
CA LYS A 477 28.94 3.48 14.33
C LYS A 477 27.63 2.80 14.74
N GLY A 478 27.70 1.61 15.31
CA GLY A 478 26.52 0.81 15.64
C GLY A 478 25.89 0.02 14.47
N ASN A 479 26.53 -0.06 13.30
CA ASN A 479 26.15 -0.89 12.14
C ASN A 479 24.87 -0.53 11.36
N HIS A 480 24.40 0.73 11.43
CA HIS A 480 23.17 1.15 10.74
C HIS A 480 23.29 2.52 10.07
N ARG A 481 23.61 2.50 8.77
CA ARG A 481 23.63 3.67 7.89
C ARG A 481 23.26 3.25 6.48
N PHE A 482 22.76 4.19 5.69
CA PHE A 482 22.57 3.96 4.27
C PHE A 482 22.85 5.23 3.46
N VAL A 483 23.12 5.00 2.18
CA VAL A 483 23.18 6.05 1.16
C VAL A 483 22.00 5.86 0.24
N SER A 484 21.26 6.93 -0.06
CA SER A 484 20.20 6.92 -1.07
C SER A 484 20.54 7.87 -2.21
N GLY A 485 20.01 7.54 -3.40
CA GLY A 485 20.12 8.35 -4.60
C GLY A 485 18.74 8.61 -5.19
N ALA A 486 18.45 9.87 -5.49
CA ALA A 486 17.16 10.34 -5.98
C ALA A 486 17.32 11.18 -7.26
N ASP A 487 16.19 11.62 -7.81
CA ASP A 487 16.14 12.47 -9.01
C ASP A 487 16.80 13.85 -8.82
N GLU A 488 17.06 14.26 -7.58
CA GLU A 488 17.80 15.48 -7.25
C GLU A 488 19.30 15.44 -7.60
N LYS A 489 19.80 14.33 -8.16
CA LYS A 489 21.19 14.18 -8.66
C LYS A 489 22.26 14.16 -7.57
N VAL A 490 21.86 14.18 -6.31
CA VAL A 490 22.72 14.14 -5.13
C VAL A 490 22.49 12.82 -4.39
N ALA A 491 23.57 12.17 -3.96
CA ALA A 491 23.45 11.05 -3.04
C ALA A 491 23.50 11.55 -1.59
N ARG A 492 22.63 11.02 -0.74
CA ARG A 492 22.52 11.44 0.66
C ARG A 492 22.82 10.31 1.61
N VAL A 493 23.48 10.63 2.71
CA VAL A 493 23.92 9.68 3.72
C VAL A 493 23.11 9.89 5.00
N PHE A 494 22.45 8.83 5.46
CA PHE A 494 21.64 8.83 6.68
C PHE A 494 22.25 7.92 7.74
N GLU A 495 22.11 8.32 9.00
CA GLU A 495 22.61 7.58 10.15
C GLU A 495 21.48 7.26 11.13
N ALA A 496 21.47 6.03 11.66
CA ALA A 496 20.45 5.61 12.60
C ALA A 496 20.53 6.44 13.91
N PRO A 497 19.43 7.07 14.35
CA PRO A 497 19.40 7.76 15.63
C PRO A 497 19.29 6.76 16.80
N LEU A 498 19.67 7.21 18.01
CA LEU A 498 19.61 6.38 19.21
C LEU A 498 18.19 5.86 19.51
N SER A 499 17.16 6.66 19.22
CA SER A 499 15.75 6.26 19.39
C SER A 499 15.39 5.02 18.57
N PHE A 500 15.84 4.98 17.31
CA PHE A 500 15.64 3.85 16.41
C PHE A 500 16.37 2.61 16.91
N LEU A 501 17.65 2.75 17.31
CA LEU A 501 18.43 1.60 17.80
C LEU A 501 17.80 0.94 19.03
N LYS A 502 17.31 1.74 19.97
CA LYS A 502 16.58 1.24 21.14
C LYS A 502 15.24 0.60 20.76
N THR A 503 14.52 1.19 19.81
CA THR A 503 13.25 0.64 19.31
C THR A 503 13.46 -0.70 18.60
N LEU A 504 14.48 -0.82 17.75
CA LEU A 504 14.86 -2.06 17.09
C LEU A 504 15.20 -3.14 18.13
N ASN A 505 15.95 -2.77 19.17
CA ASN A 505 16.31 -3.69 20.26
C ASN A 505 15.08 -4.26 20.96
N ASN A 506 14.07 -3.43 21.22
CA ASN A 506 12.78 -3.84 21.77
C ASN A 506 12.02 -4.78 20.81
N ALA A 507 12.02 -4.47 19.51
CA ALA A 507 11.36 -5.29 18.49
C ALA A 507 11.95 -6.70 18.38
N THR A 508 13.28 -6.82 18.52
CA THR A 508 14.02 -8.08 18.31
C THR A 508 14.34 -8.85 19.59
N LEU A 509 13.84 -8.43 20.77
CA LEU A 509 14.11 -9.04 22.08
C LEU A 509 15.61 -9.22 22.37
N HIS A 510 16.41 -8.17 22.20
CA HIS A 510 17.83 -8.18 22.58
C HIS A 510 18.76 -9.18 21.86
N LYS A 511 18.33 -9.82 20.76
CA LYS A 511 19.22 -10.69 19.96
C LYS A 511 20.44 -9.97 19.38
N SER A 512 20.29 -8.69 19.04
CA SER A 512 21.27 -7.87 18.33
C SER A 512 21.78 -6.73 19.23
N CYS A 513 22.27 -7.04 20.43
CA CYS A 513 22.78 -6.00 21.33
C CYS A 513 24.19 -5.56 20.89
N PRO A 514 24.40 -4.36 20.31
CA PRO A 514 25.70 -3.72 20.42
C PRO A 514 25.95 -3.41 21.90
N SER A 515 27.15 -3.65 22.42
CA SER A 515 27.47 -3.36 23.82
C SER A 515 27.03 -1.94 24.23
N ASP A 516 26.62 -1.75 25.50
CA ASP A 516 26.20 -0.43 26.02
C ASP A 516 27.21 0.69 25.72
N ASP A 517 28.50 0.35 25.57
CA ASP A 517 29.59 1.24 25.17
C ASP A 517 29.43 1.81 23.74
N ILE A 518 28.81 1.08 22.80
CA ILE A 518 28.56 1.54 21.42
C ILE A 518 27.36 2.50 21.39
N LEU A 519 26.31 2.19 22.15
CA LEU A 519 25.12 3.04 22.30
C LEU A 519 25.46 4.37 23.01
N GLY A 520 26.36 4.35 23.99
CA GLY A 520 26.84 5.55 24.69
C GLY A 520 27.59 6.55 23.80
N ASN A 521 28.09 6.12 22.63
CA ASN A 521 28.82 6.97 21.68
C ASN A 521 27.92 7.68 20.65
N VAL A 522 26.61 7.35 20.58
CA VAL A 522 25.66 7.97 19.65
C VAL A 522 25.02 9.19 20.31
N GLN A 523 25.37 10.39 19.84
CA GLN A 523 24.89 11.67 20.40
C GLN A 523 23.60 12.19 19.75
N ILE A 524 23.09 11.54 18.70
CA ILE A 524 21.92 11.96 17.94
C ILE A 524 20.70 11.15 18.40
N LEU A 525 19.70 11.84 18.93
CA LEU A 525 18.47 11.25 19.45
C LEU A 525 17.44 10.95 18.36
N GLY A 526 17.37 11.78 17.32
CA GLY A 526 16.39 11.70 16.23
C GLY A 526 16.65 12.74 15.15
N ALA A 527 15.66 13.00 14.30
CA ALA A 527 15.74 14.04 13.28
C ALA A 527 14.44 14.83 13.11
N ASN A 528 14.59 16.11 12.75
CA ASN A 528 13.49 16.99 12.34
C ASN A 528 13.48 17.20 10.84
N MET A 529 12.28 17.28 10.27
CA MET A 529 12.10 17.71 8.90
C MET A 529 12.26 19.23 8.80
N SER A 530 12.96 19.72 7.79
CA SER A 530 13.02 21.16 7.54
C SER A 530 11.68 21.70 7.04
N ALA A 531 11.45 23.02 7.21
CA ALA A 531 10.26 23.73 6.74
C ALA A 531 9.88 23.41 5.27
N LEU A 532 10.88 23.20 4.42
CA LEU A 532 10.70 22.91 3.00
C LEU A 532 10.62 21.41 2.68
N GLY A 533 10.74 20.50 3.65
CA GLY A 533 10.71 19.05 3.44
C GLY A 533 11.92 18.47 2.71
N LEU A 534 12.98 19.26 2.48
CA LEU A 534 14.10 18.89 1.62
C LEU A 534 15.33 18.36 2.37
N SER A 535 15.36 18.40 3.70
CA SER A 535 16.50 17.95 4.50
C SER A 535 16.07 17.55 5.91
N GLN A 536 16.72 16.54 6.48
CA GLN A 536 16.45 16.07 7.84
C GLN A 536 17.60 16.45 8.76
N LYS A 537 17.34 17.33 9.74
CA LYS A 537 18.36 17.85 10.66
C LYS A 537 18.44 16.99 11.92
N PRO A 538 19.64 16.70 12.45
CA PRO A 538 19.81 15.94 13.69
C PRO A 538 19.30 16.69 14.92
N ILE A 539 18.72 15.93 15.85
CA ILE A 539 18.39 16.37 17.22
C ILE A 539 19.43 15.78 18.17
N TYR A 540 20.18 16.62 18.89
CA TYR A 540 21.25 16.19 19.80
C TYR A 540 20.79 16.13 21.26
N VAL A 541 21.41 15.26 22.06
CA VAL A 541 21.11 15.07 23.50
C VAL A 541 21.19 16.37 24.32
N GLN A 542 22.15 17.24 24.03
CA GLN A 542 22.39 18.47 24.80
C GLN A 542 21.34 19.57 24.55
N ALA A 543 20.67 19.56 23.39
CA ALA A 543 19.69 20.59 23.03
C ALA A 543 18.35 20.45 23.79
N VAL A 544 18.08 19.29 24.40
CA VAL A 544 16.82 19.03 25.14
C VAL A 544 16.84 19.66 26.54
N HIS A 545 17.99 20.13 27.03
CA HIS A 545 18.13 20.73 28.36
C HIS A 545 18.14 22.27 28.36
N GLU A 546 18.18 22.90 27.17
CA GLU A 546 18.04 24.35 27.02
C GLU A 546 16.68 24.65 26.37
N ILE A 547 15.62 24.76 27.17
CA ILE A 547 14.40 25.42 26.71
C ILE A 547 14.76 26.90 26.57
N PRO A 548 14.71 27.52 25.38
CA PRO A 548 14.93 28.96 25.28
C PRO A 548 13.73 29.64 25.95
N GLU A 549 13.97 30.43 26.99
CA GLU A 549 12.98 31.41 27.44
C GLU A 549 12.62 32.28 26.23
N ARG A 550 11.40 32.12 25.68
CA ARG A 550 10.91 32.98 24.60
C ARG A 550 10.76 34.39 25.16
N SER A 551 11.69 35.28 24.84
CA SER A 551 11.53 36.72 25.05
C SER A 551 10.39 37.22 24.14
N GLU A 552 9.32 37.75 24.75
CA GLU A 552 8.08 38.24 24.11
C GLU A 552 8.25 39.52 23.25
N ILE A 553 9.41 39.75 22.64
CA ILE A 553 9.66 40.98 21.89
C ILE A 553 10.34 40.63 20.57
N ASP A 554 9.55 40.18 19.60
CA ASP A 554 9.63 40.69 18.22
C ASP A 554 8.38 40.27 17.41
N GLY A 555 7.78 41.26 16.75
CA GLY A 555 6.43 41.21 16.18
C GLY A 555 6.29 40.40 14.88
N ILE A 556 5.13 39.75 14.78
CA ILE A 556 4.25 39.57 13.61
C ILE A 556 4.93 39.75 12.23
N ASP A 557 5.42 38.66 11.62
CA ASP A 557 4.90 38.13 10.36
C ASP A 557 5.58 36.79 9.94
N THR A 558 4.75 35.75 9.84
CA THR A 558 4.76 34.66 8.84
C THR A 558 6.08 34.00 8.37
N LEU A 559 6.48 32.90 9.04
CA LEU A 559 6.73 31.61 8.39
C LEU A 559 6.54 30.46 9.39
N GLU A 560 5.71 29.50 8.99
CA GLU A 560 5.22 28.34 9.74
C GLU A 560 6.35 27.56 10.46
N THR A 561 6.34 27.56 11.80
CA THR A 561 7.20 26.67 12.58
C THR A 561 6.63 25.25 12.51
N ILE A 562 7.29 24.36 11.76
CA ILE A 562 7.03 22.91 11.84
C ILE A 562 7.19 22.47 13.31
N PRO A 563 6.27 21.63 13.85
CA PRO A 563 6.44 21.09 15.20
C PRO A 563 7.77 20.33 15.32
N ASP A 564 8.55 20.61 16.37
CA ASP A 564 9.75 19.83 16.64
C ASP A 564 9.34 18.36 16.94
N ALA A 565 9.85 17.41 16.15
CA ALA A 565 9.66 16.00 16.41
C ALA A 565 10.32 15.64 17.74
N ILE A 566 9.62 14.85 18.55
CA ILE A 566 10.11 14.35 19.83
C ILE A 566 10.65 12.94 19.60
N PRO A 567 11.99 12.73 19.62
CA PRO A 567 12.54 11.40 19.41
C PRO A 567 12.03 10.45 20.50
N THR A 568 11.31 9.41 20.08
CA THR A 568 10.61 8.50 20.98
C THR A 568 11.11 7.08 20.79
N VAL A 569 11.31 6.35 21.89
CA VAL A 569 11.63 4.92 21.86
C VAL A 569 10.33 4.14 21.99
N PHE A 570 10.05 3.25 21.06
CA PHE A 570 8.79 2.49 21.06
C PHE A 570 8.98 1.09 21.66
N THR A 571 8.00 0.66 22.45
CA THR A 571 7.88 -0.68 23.03
C THR A 571 6.86 -1.55 22.31
N GLU A 572 6.13 -0.97 21.37
CA GLU A 572 5.22 -1.63 20.44
C GLU A 572 5.39 -1.05 19.02
N PRO A 573 4.91 -1.73 17.97
CA PRO A 573 5.00 -1.19 16.61
C PRO A 573 4.38 0.21 16.52
N PRO A 574 5.08 1.18 15.92
CA PRO A 574 4.61 2.56 15.83
C PRO A 574 3.39 2.69 14.92
N ILE A 575 2.53 3.67 15.22
CA ILE A 575 1.38 4.04 14.37
C ILE A 575 1.79 5.04 13.28
N GLU A 576 0.92 5.29 12.30
CA GLU A 576 1.24 6.11 11.12
C GLU A 576 1.74 7.52 11.46
N ASP A 577 1.09 8.23 12.39
CA ASP A 577 1.50 9.59 12.76
C ASP A 577 2.90 9.60 13.42
N GLN A 578 3.22 8.57 14.19
CA GLN A 578 4.55 8.40 14.80
C GLN A 578 5.61 8.07 13.73
N LEU A 579 5.28 7.22 12.76
CA LEU A 579 6.16 6.88 11.64
C LEU A 579 6.53 8.12 10.82
N ALA A 580 5.55 8.98 10.52
CA ALA A 580 5.72 10.16 9.68
C ALA A 580 6.72 11.19 10.25
N TRP A 581 6.79 11.34 11.58
CA TRP A 581 7.56 12.42 12.21
C TRP A 581 8.64 11.95 13.20
N HIS A 582 8.37 10.94 14.03
CA HIS A 582 9.25 10.59 15.15
C HIS A 582 10.34 9.58 14.78
N THR A 583 10.26 8.98 13.59
CA THR A 583 11.15 7.87 13.17
C THR A 583 12.12 8.24 12.04
N LEU A 584 12.22 9.53 11.72
CA LEU A 584 13.12 10.10 10.72
C LEU A 584 14.59 9.90 11.11
N TRP A 585 15.46 9.71 10.12
CA TRP A 585 16.90 9.60 10.35
C TRP A 585 17.62 10.89 9.98
N PRO A 586 18.59 11.34 10.79
CA PRO A 586 19.38 12.52 10.48
C PRO A 586 20.17 12.33 9.20
N GLU A 587 20.12 13.34 8.34
CA GLU A 587 21.02 13.45 7.21
C GLU A 587 22.40 13.92 7.69
N SER A 588 23.44 13.14 7.35
CA SER A 588 24.81 13.44 7.74
C SER A 588 25.61 14.13 6.62
N HIS A 589 25.46 13.69 5.37
CA HIS A 589 26.27 14.16 4.24
C HIS A 589 25.48 14.18 2.93
N LYS A 590 25.88 15.09 2.04
CA LYS A 590 25.45 15.18 0.65
C LYS A 590 26.67 14.98 -0.27
N LEU A 591 26.56 14.04 -1.20
CA LEU A 591 27.61 13.70 -2.15
C LEU A 591 27.28 14.30 -3.51
N TYR A 592 28.03 15.34 -3.89
CA TYR A 592 27.87 16.05 -5.15
C TYR A 592 28.88 15.56 -6.18
N GLY A 593 28.44 15.37 -7.44
CA GLY A 593 29.34 15.03 -8.53
C GLY A 593 28.66 14.64 -9.83
N HIS A 594 27.59 13.85 -9.74
CA HIS A 594 26.81 13.46 -10.92
C HIS A 594 26.04 14.64 -11.52
N GLY A 595 25.98 14.72 -12.84
CA GLY A 595 25.24 15.77 -13.56
C GLY A 595 23.76 15.44 -13.81
N ASN A 596 23.39 14.17 -13.63
CA ASN A 596 22.06 13.60 -13.90
C ASN A 596 21.55 12.80 -12.70
N GLU A 597 20.30 12.35 -12.78
CA GLU A 597 19.60 11.60 -11.74
C GLU A 597 20.36 10.32 -11.37
N LEU A 598 20.48 10.00 -10.08
CA LEU A 598 21.12 8.74 -9.66
C LEU A 598 20.27 7.55 -10.07
N PHE A 599 20.92 6.48 -10.54
CA PHE A 599 20.24 5.29 -11.04
C PHE A 599 20.54 4.03 -10.23
N SER A 600 21.80 3.81 -9.84
CA SER A 600 22.19 2.64 -9.04
C SER A 600 23.31 3.00 -8.05
N LEU A 601 23.19 2.44 -6.86
CA LEU A 601 24.16 2.46 -5.77
C LEU A 601 24.51 1.04 -5.36
N CYS A 602 25.75 0.80 -4.96
CA CYS A 602 26.14 -0.41 -4.23
C CYS A 602 27.28 -0.08 -3.25
N CYS A 603 27.47 -0.95 -2.27
CA CYS A 603 28.52 -0.83 -1.27
C CYS A 603 29.32 -2.13 -1.22
N ASP A 604 30.61 -2.01 -0.95
CA ASP A 604 31.48 -3.14 -0.68
C ASP A 604 31.08 -3.89 0.61
N HIS A 605 31.56 -5.12 0.77
CA HIS A 605 31.26 -5.94 1.92
C HIS A 605 31.89 -5.40 3.21
N LYS A 606 33.09 -4.81 3.12
CA LYS A 606 33.74 -4.11 4.25
C LYS A 606 33.02 -2.83 4.67
N GLY A 607 32.24 -2.20 3.80
CA GLY A 607 31.54 -0.95 4.09
C GLY A 607 32.42 0.30 4.03
N GLU A 608 33.54 0.23 3.30
CA GLU A 608 34.51 1.31 3.15
C GLU A 608 34.32 2.09 1.83
N LEU A 609 33.63 1.49 0.85
CA LEU A 609 33.42 2.06 -0.47
C LEU A 609 31.97 1.99 -0.90
N VAL A 610 31.50 3.10 -1.48
CA VAL A 610 30.21 3.19 -2.17
C VAL A 610 30.48 3.47 -3.64
N ALA A 611 29.85 2.72 -4.54
CA ALA A 611 29.85 3.00 -5.96
C ALA A 611 28.50 3.60 -6.36
N SER A 612 28.52 4.68 -7.15
CA SER A 612 27.30 5.33 -7.65
C SER A 612 27.34 5.56 -9.15
N SER A 613 26.16 5.46 -9.78
CA SER A 613 25.96 5.70 -11.19
C SER A 613 24.73 6.59 -11.42
N CYS A 614 24.71 7.30 -12.54
CA CYS A 614 23.59 8.15 -12.92
C CYS A 614 22.98 7.72 -14.27
N LYS A 615 21.82 8.30 -14.56
CA LYS A 615 21.14 8.16 -15.85
C LYS A 615 21.99 8.84 -16.92
N ALA A 616 22.56 8.05 -17.82
CA ALA A 616 23.48 8.53 -18.83
C ALA A 616 22.86 8.57 -20.23
N GLN A 617 23.11 9.65 -20.95
CA GLN A 617 22.77 9.82 -22.37
C GLN A 617 24.01 9.72 -23.29
N SER A 618 25.21 9.68 -22.71
CA SER A 618 26.48 9.56 -23.41
C SER A 618 27.51 8.84 -22.53
N ALA A 619 28.58 8.34 -23.16
CA ALA A 619 29.66 7.65 -22.47
C ALA A 619 30.39 8.53 -21.43
N ALA A 620 30.48 9.84 -21.69
CA ALA A 620 31.14 10.78 -20.76
C ALA A 620 30.37 10.95 -19.45
N VAL A 621 29.06 10.66 -19.43
CA VAL A 621 28.21 10.76 -18.23
C VAL A 621 28.00 9.38 -17.59
N ALA A 622 28.22 8.29 -18.31
CA ALA A 622 28.04 6.91 -17.84
C ALA A 622 29.16 6.43 -16.89
N GLU A 623 29.82 7.35 -16.19
CA GLU A 623 30.88 7.03 -15.24
C GLU A 623 30.32 6.42 -13.96
N VAL A 624 31.02 5.45 -13.40
CA VAL A 624 30.77 4.97 -12.04
C VAL A 624 31.73 5.67 -11.09
N TRP A 625 31.18 6.33 -10.08
CA TRP A 625 31.96 7.07 -9.08
C TRP A 625 32.16 6.22 -7.84
N LEU A 626 33.39 6.17 -7.33
CA LEU A 626 33.73 5.54 -6.07
C LEU A 626 33.89 6.59 -4.96
N TRP A 627 33.21 6.37 -3.85
CA TRP A 627 33.19 7.25 -2.68
C TRP A 627 33.74 6.50 -1.48
N GLN A 628 34.74 7.09 -0.81
CA GLN A 628 35.27 6.51 0.42
C GLN A 628 34.34 6.83 1.59
N VAL A 629 33.87 5.81 2.29
CA VAL A 629 33.02 5.96 3.49
C VAL A 629 33.84 6.60 4.61
N GLY A 630 33.25 7.56 5.32
CA GLY A 630 33.90 8.32 6.40
C GLY A 630 34.45 9.66 5.92
N SER A 631 35.34 9.67 4.93
CA SER A 631 35.84 10.93 4.34
C SER A 631 34.86 11.53 3.32
N TRP A 632 34.01 10.68 2.72
CA TRP A 632 33.03 11.01 1.68
C TRP A 632 33.63 11.69 0.44
N LYS A 633 34.94 11.51 0.23
CA LYS A 633 35.64 12.01 -0.96
C LYS A 633 35.44 11.05 -2.13
N ALA A 634 35.32 11.60 -3.33
CA ALA A 634 35.39 10.83 -4.56
C ALA A 634 36.84 10.35 -4.78
N VAL A 635 37.03 9.04 -4.82
CA VAL A 635 38.34 8.37 -4.90
C VAL A 635 38.58 7.66 -6.24
N GLY A 636 37.55 7.54 -7.09
CA GLY A 636 37.69 6.94 -8.40
C GLY A 636 36.55 7.28 -9.35
N ARG A 637 36.87 7.31 -10.65
CA ARG A 637 35.90 7.47 -11.75
C ARG A 637 36.15 6.39 -12.78
N LEU A 638 35.29 5.38 -12.78
CA LEU A 638 35.39 4.20 -13.61
C LEU A 638 34.64 4.45 -14.92
N GLN A 639 35.39 4.49 -16.02
CA GLN A 639 34.84 4.66 -17.36
C GLN A 639 34.86 3.33 -18.12
N SER A 640 33.70 2.86 -18.53
CA SER A 640 33.59 1.70 -19.43
C SER A 640 32.32 1.69 -20.28
N HIS A 641 31.21 2.23 -19.78
CA HIS A 641 29.92 2.13 -20.44
C HIS A 641 29.59 3.36 -21.31
N SER A 642 28.66 3.15 -22.25
CA SER A 642 28.17 4.20 -23.15
C SER A 642 26.77 4.71 -22.81
N LEU A 643 26.01 3.92 -22.04
CA LEU A 643 24.66 4.20 -21.56
C LEU A 643 24.56 3.90 -20.06
N THR A 644 23.42 4.24 -19.46
CA THR A 644 23.14 4.03 -18.03
C THR A 644 23.55 2.65 -17.53
N VAL A 645 24.40 2.64 -16.51
CA VAL A 645 24.70 1.45 -15.69
C VAL A 645 23.46 1.14 -14.85
N THR A 646 22.90 -0.06 -15.03
CA THR A 646 21.61 -0.43 -14.41
C THR A 646 21.77 -1.04 -13.03
N GLN A 647 22.85 -1.79 -12.80
CA GLN A 647 23.18 -2.39 -11.52
C GLN A 647 24.69 -2.60 -11.39
N MET A 648 25.15 -2.61 -10.15
CA MET A 648 26.53 -2.83 -9.78
C MET A 648 26.59 -3.69 -8.53
N GLU A 649 27.61 -4.52 -8.40
CA GLU A 649 27.83 -5.35 -7.21
C GLU A 649 29.31 -5.66 -7.04
N PHE A 650 29.80 -5.56 -5.80
CA PHE A 650 31.15 -5.98 -5.42
C PHE A 650 31.20 -7.51 -5.27
N SER A 651 32.33 -8.12 -5.61
CA SER A 651 32.61 -9.52 -5.28
C SER A 651 32.70 -9.69 -3.77
N HIS A 652 32.47 -10.91 -3.26
CA HIS A 652 32.44 -11.21 -1.82
C HIS A 652 33.70 -10.75 -1.05
N ASP A 653 34.86 -10.73 -1.70
CA ASP A 653 36.16 -10.31 -1.16
C ASP A 653 36.51 -8.83 -1.42
N ASP A 654 35.61 -8.08 -2.06
CA ASP A 654 35.76 -6.68 -2.48
C ASP A 654 36.89 -6.39 -3.48
N ASN A 655 37.47 -7.43 -4.09
CA ASN A 655 38.56 -7.24 -5.05
C ASN A 655 38.07 -6.93 -6.47
N PHE A 656 36.79 -7.19 -6.76
CA PHE A 656 36.18 -6.91 -8.04
C PHE A 656 34.88 -6.12 -7.89
N LEU A 657 34.62 -5.22 -8.85
CA LEU A 657 33.33 -4.56 -9.03
C LEU A 657 32.77 -4.93 -10.40
N LEU A 658 31.59 -5.54 -10.41
CA LEU A 658 30.82 -5.83 -11.61
C LEU A 658 29.86 -4.69 -11.89
N THR A 659 29.80 -4.25 -13.14
CA THR A 659 28.86 -3.23 -13.61
C THR A 659 28.14 -3.73 -14.85
N VAL A 660 26.81 -3.58 -14.90
CA VAL A 660 25.98 -3.96 -16.06
C VAL A 660 25.21 -2.77 -16.60
N SER A 661 25.00 -2.69 -17.92
CA SER A 661 24.47 -1.48 -18.57
C SER A 661 23.41 -1.74 -19.63
N ARG A 662 22.64 -0.68 -19.92
CA ARG A 662 21.73 -0.58 -21.06
C ARG A 662 22.43 -0.72 -22.41
N ASP A 663 23.74 -0.52 -22.48
CA ASP A 663 24.53 -0.75 -23.70
C ASP A 663 24.72 -2.24 -24.05
N ARG A 664 24.13 -3.14 -23.24
CA ARG A 664 24.12 -4.62 -23.39
C ARG A 664 25.45 -5.27 -22.99
N GLN A 665 26.37 -4.48 -22.42
CA GLN A 665 27.67 -4.94 -21.98
C GLN A 665 27.75 -4.97 -20.47
N PHE A 666 28.66 -5.78 -19.96
CA PHE A 666 29.10 -5.73 -18.57
C PHE A 666 30.60 -5.43 -18.52
N SER A 667 31.03 -4.83 -17.42
CA SER A 667 32.44 -4.60 -17.14
C SER A 667 32.79 -5.13 -15.77
N VAL A 668 34.01 -5.65 -15.62
CA VAL A 668 34.58 -6.04 -14.32
C VAL A 668 35.81 -5.18 -14.08
N PHE A 669 35.85 -4.53 -12.93
CA PHE A 669 37.00 -3.74 -12.48
C PHE A 669 37.70 -4.46 -11.34
N SER A 670 39.02 -4.54 -11.39
CA SER A 670 39.81 -4.93 -10.22
C SER A 670 40.03 -3.72 -9.34
N ILE A 671 39.78 -3.88 -8.04
CA ILE A 671 39.94 -2.86 -7.02
C ILE A 671 40.96 -3.36 -6.00
N THR A 672 42.04 -2.60 -5.85
CA THR A 672 43.11 -2.90 -4.90
C THR A 672 43.27 -1.75 -3.93
N ARG A 673 43.37 -2.07 -2.64
CA ARG A 673 43.53 -1.10 -1.57
C ARG A 673 44.98 -1.13 -1.08
N THR A 674 45.72 -0.03 -1.26
CA THR A 674 47.09 0.12 -0.75
C THR A 674 47.08 1.07 0.45
N GLY A 675 47.19 0.50 1.66
CA GLY A 675 47.01 1.26 2.90
C GLY A 675 45.55 1.68 3.13
N SER A 676 45.34 2.69 4.00
CA SER A 676 43.99 3.16 4.38
C SER A 676 43.39 4.22 3.47
N VAL A 677 44.14 4.75 2.48
CA VAL A 677 43.73 5.92 1.70
C VAL A 677 43.83 5.72 0.18
N GLU A 678 44.78 4.95 -0.32
CA GLU A 678 44.96 4.79 -1.77
C GLU A 678 44.18 3.61 -2.32
N ILE A 679 43.33 3.90 -3.31
CA ILE A 679 42.51 2.92 -3.99
C ILE A 679 42.90 2.93 -5.46
N ASN A 680 43.47 1.82 -5.91
CA ASN A 680 43.83 1.60 -7.30
C ASN A 680 42.78 0.74 -7.97
N TYR A 681 42.37 1.14 -9.17
CA TYR A 681 41.38 0.41 -9.95
C TYR A 681 41.86 0.22 -11.39
N SER A 682 41.49 -0.91 -11.99
CA SER A 682 41.77 -1.19 -13.40
C SER A 682 40.62 -1.95 -14.06
N LEU A 683 40.34 -1.65 -15.33
CA LEU A 683 39.36 -2.38 -16.10
C LEU A 683 39.94 -3.76 -16.46
N LEU A 684 39.38 -4.81 -15.87
CA LEU A 684 39.77 -6.19 -16.13
C LEU A 684 39.23 -6.66 -17.49
N ALA A 685 37.95 -6.41 -17.71
CA ALA A 685 37.26 -6.85 -18.91
C ALA A 685 36.02 -6.01 -19.17
N ARG A 686 35.70 -5.89 -20.45
CA ARG A 686 34.45 -5.34 -20.97
C ARG A 686 33.94 -6.30 -22.04
N GLN A 687 32.76 -6.90 -21.82
CA GLN A 687 32.24 -7.92 -22.72
C GLN A 687 30.79 -7.65 -23.12
N GLU A 688 30.48 -7.98 -24.38
CA GLU A 688 29.10 -8.02 -24.87
C GLU A 688 28.44 -9.33 -24.41
N GLY A 689 27.75 -9.26 -23.27
CA GLY A 689 27.17 -10.43 -22.62
C GLY A 689 25.84 -10.88 -23.24
N HIS A 690 25.00 -9.94 -23.69
CA HIS A 690 23.60 -10.20 -24.03
C HIS A 690 23.12 -9.48 -25.29
N LYS A 691 22.01 -9.96 -25.87
CA LYS A 691 21.45 -9.37 -27.11
C LYS A 691 20.65 -8.10 -26.85
N ARG A 692 20.21 -7.89 -25.61
CA ARG A 692 19.44 -6.73 -25.14
C ARG A 692 20.01 -6.23 -23.81
N ILE A 693 19.42 -5.14 -23.31
CA ILE A 693 19.77 -4.50 -22.03
C ILE A 693 20.01 -5.55 -20.95
N ILE A 694 21.11 -5.45 -20.23
CA ILE A 694 21.34 -6.22 -19.01
C ILE A 694 20.72 -5.38 -17.89
N TRP A 695 19.82 -5.95 -17.11
CA TRP A 695 19.12 -5.24 -16.04
C TRP A 695 19.80 -5.43 -14.69
N SER A 696 20.20 -6.67 -14.40
CA SER A 696 20.68 -7.09 -13.10
C SER A 696 21.90 -7.99 -13.22
N CYS A 697 22.71 -8.00 -12.17
CA CYS A 697 23.80 -8.92 -11.94
C CYS A 697 23.84 -9.36 -10.48
N SER A 698 24.45 -10.51 -10.20
CA SER A 698 24.74 -10.92 -8.82
C SER A 698 25.96 -11.83 -8.74
N TRP A 699 26.81 -11.62 -7.74
CA TRP A 699 28.00 -12.44 -7.49
C TRP A 699 27.65 -13.69 -6.70
N ASN A 700 28.32 -14.79 -7.03
CA ASN A 700 28.35 -15.95 -6.15
C ASN A 700 29.13 -15.60 -4.86
N PRO A 701 28.55 -15.76 -3.66
CA PRO A 701 29.24 -15.40 -2.41
C PRO A 701 30.38 -16.36 -2.03
N HIS A 702 30.60 -17.46 -2.75
CA HIS A 702 31.62 -18.46 -2.43
C HIS A 702 32.74 -18.59 -3.46
N GLY A 703 32.66 -17.85 -4.56
CA GLY A 703 33.62 -17.95 -5.65
C GLY A 703 33.64 -16.69 -6.52
N TYR A 704 34.38 -16.75 -7.61
CA TYR A 704 34.47 -15.64 -8.58
C TYR A 704 33.54 -15.84 -9.77
N GLU A 705 32.41 -16.52 -9.54
CA GLU A 705 31.34 -16.67 -10.52
C GLU A 705 30.29 -15.58 -10.33
N PHE A 706 29.63 -15.16 -11.41
CA PHE A 706 28.55 -14.18 -11.34
C PHE A 706 27.49 -14.44 -12.41
N ALA A 707 26.27 -14.01 -12.11
CA ALA A 707 25.13 -14.10 -13.00
C ALA A 707 24.81 -12.74 -13.62
N THR A 708 24.39 -12.73 -14.89
CA THR A 708 23.83 -11.55 -15.57
C THR A 708 22.45 -11.86 -16.13
N GLY A 709 21.48 -10.98 -15.89
CA GLY A 709 20.08 -11.13 -16.29
C GLY A 709 19.64 -10.02 -17.23
N SER A 710 18.97 -10.38 -18.32
CA SER A 710 18.71 -9.48 -19.43
C SER A 710 17.27 -9.46 -19.92
N ARG A 711 16.93 -8.35 -20.60
CA ARG A 711 15.72 -8.18 -21.42
C ARG A 711 15.60 -9.17 -22.58
N ASP A 712 16.67 -9.87 -22.94
CA ASP A 712 16.61 -10.97 -23.89
C ASP A 712 16.00 -12.27 -23.33
N LYS A 713 15.54 -12.23 -22.07
CA LYS A 713 14.92 -13.34 -21.33
C LYS A 713 15.89 -14.47 -20.99
N THR A 714 17.18 -14.17 -20.93
CA THR A 714 18.21 -15.16 -20.56
C THR A 714 18.97 -14.72 -19.32
N VAL A 715 19.45 -15.73 -18.59
CA VAL A 715 20.45 -15.56 -17.53
C VAL A 715 21.70 -16.32 -17.95
N LYS A 716 22.85 -15.65 -17.85
CA LYS A 716 24.16 -16.23 -18.16
C LYS A 716 25.02 -16.23 -16.91
N ILE A 717 25.78 -17.32 -16.73
CA ILE A 717 26.74 -17.48 -15.64
C ILE A 717 28.14 -17.36 -16.22
N TRP A 718 28.96 -16.56 -15.56
CA TRP A 718 30.32 -16.24 -15.94
C TRP A 718 31.27 -16.54 -14.78
N ALA A 719 32.56 -16.68 -15.07
CA ALA A 719 33.61 -16.80 -14.07
C ALA A 719 34.79 -15.90 -14.40
N VAL A 720 35.40 -15.34 -13.36
CA VAL A 720 36.75 -14.78 -13.43
C VAL A 720 37.75 -15.90 -13.14
N GLU A 721 38.55 -16.23 -14.14
CA GLU A 721 39.57 -17.29 -14.07
C GLU A 721 40.84 -16.76 -13.37
N LYS A 722 41.76 -17.67 -12.98
CA LYS A 722 43.01 -17.30 -12.28
C LYS A 722 43.90 -16.34 -13.08
N ASP A 723 43.84 -16.43 -14.40
CA ASP A 723 44.57 -15.55 -15.32
C ASP A 723 43.87 -14.19 -15.52
N SER A 724 42.85 -13.89 -14.70
CA SER A 724 42.03 -12.68 -14.79
C SER A 724 41.23 -12.55 -16.10
N SER A 725 41.10 -13.64 -16.86
CA SER A 725 40.18 -13.69 -17.99
C SER A 725 38.74 -13.98 -17.53
N ILE A 726 37.77 -13.59 -18.35
CA ILE A 726 36.35 -13.86 -18.10
C ILE A 726 35.84 -14.89 -19.09
N LYS A 727 35.25 -15.96 -18.57
CA LYS A 727 34.69 -17.06 -19.34
C LYS A 727 33.19 -17.21 -19.07
N GLN A 728 32.40 -17.38 -20.13
CA GLN A 728 31.00 -17.78 -20.01
C GLN A 728 30.95 -19.28 -19.66
N LEU A 729 30.40 -19.61 -18.49
CA LEU A 729 30.28 -21.00 -18.03
C LEU A 729 29.05 -21.69 -18.60
N MET A 730 27.89 -21.03 -18.50
CA MET A 730 26.63 -21.57 -19.01
C MET A 730 25.59 -20.48 -19.28
N THR A 731 24.55 -20.87 -20.01
CA THR A 731 23.31 -20.08 -20.18
C THR A 731 22.16 -20.91 -19.64
N LEU A 732 21.35 -20.34 -18.75
CA LEU A 732 20.14 -20.99 -18.26
C LEU A 732 19.07 -21.06 -19.36
N PRO A 733 18.09 -21.97 -19.22
CA PRO A 733 16.94 -22.01 -20.14
C PRO A 733 16.25 -20.65 -20.26
N GLN A 734 15.63 -20.40 -21.41
CA GLN A 734 14.96 -19.13 -21.67
C GLN A 734 13.73 -18.95 -20.78
N PHE A 735 13.59 -17.75 -20.22
CA PHE A 735 12.50 -17.39 -19.32
C PHE A 735 11.28 -16.84 -20.08
N MET A 736 10.12 -16.83 -19.43
CA MET A 736 8.85 -16.38 -20.04
C MET A 736 8.86 -14.87 -20.34
N SER A 737 9.50 -14.08 -19.49
CA SER A 737 9.60 -12.62 -19.60
C SER A 737 11.03 -12.10 -19.43
N SER A 738 11.23 -10.79 -19.57
CA SER A 738 12.49 -10.11 -19.29
C SER A 738 12.95 -10.40 -17.86
N VAL A 739 14.22 -10.72 -17.66
CA VAL A 739 14.81 -10.89 -16.32
C VAL A 739 15.27 -9.53 -15.81
N THR A 740 14.72 -9.09 -14.69
CA THR A 740 14.88 -7.72 -14.16
C THR A 740 15.62 -7.69 -12.84
N ALA A 741 15.56 -8.75 -12.03
CA ALA A 741 16.24 -8.84 -10.74
C ALA A 741 16.94 -10.19 -10.57
N LEU A 742 18.10 -10.17 -9.91
CA LEU A 742 18.89 -11.36 -9.58
C LEU A 742 19.43 -11.21 -8.15
N SER A 743 19.49 -12.30 -7.41
CA SER A 743 20.18 -12.35 -6.12
C SER A 743 20.69 -13.76 -5.86
N TRP A 744 21.98 -13.92 -5.62
CA TRP A 744 22.63 -15.21 -5.38
C TRP A 744 22.97 -15.36 -3.90
N VAL A 745 22.55 -16.47 -3.29
CA VAL A 745 22.97 -16.89 -1.95
C VAL A 745 23.74 -18.20 -2.00
N GLY A 746 24.75 -18.33 -1.16
CA GLY A 746 25.54 -19.54 -1.01
C GLY A 746 24.98 -20.42 0.09
N LEU A 747 24.89 -21.73 -0.15
CA LEU A 747 24.42 -22.72 0.82
C LEU A 747 25.56 -23.45 1.50
N HIS A 748 26.58 -23.82 0.73
CA HIS A 748 27.70 -24.61 1.20
C HIS A 748 29.01 -24.12 0.59
N HIS A 749 29.83 -23.48 1.42
CA HIS A 749 31.17 -23.02 1.05
C HIS A 749 32.03 -24.13 0.42
N GLN A 750 32.00 -25.35 0.97
CA GLN A 750 32.87 -26.46 0.52
C GLN A 750 32.51 -27.01 -0.86
N ARG A 751 31.26 -26.86 -1.32
CA ARG A 751 30.80 -27.38 -2.62
C ARG A 751 30.51 -26.28 -3.64
N ASN A 752 30.72 -25.01 -3.27
CA ASN A 752 30.37 -23.86 -4.09
C ASN A 752 28.94 -23.98 -4.69
N ASN A 753 28.01 -24.38 -3.83
CA ASN A 753 26.60 -24.54 -4.16
C ASN A 753 25.82 -23.34 -3.62
N GLY A 754 24.86 -22.87 -4.40
CA GLY A 754 23.99 -21.77 -3.99
C GLY A 754 22.65 -21.77 -4.72
N ILE A 755 21.79 -20.84 -4.30
CA ILE A 755 20.50 -20.58 -4.93
C ILE A 755 20.56 -19.21 -5.59
N LEU A 756 20.19 -19.15 -6.87
CA LEU A 756 19.98 -17.92 -7.59
C LEU A 756 18.47 -17.64 -7.66
N ALA A 757 18.04 -16.55 -7.04
CA ALA A 757 16.70 -16.02 -7.20
C ALA A 757 16.63 -15.14 -8.45
N ILE A 758 15.62 -15.37 -9.28
CA ILE A 758 15.43 -14.72 -10.58
C ILE A 758 14.05 -14.07 -10.61
N GLY A 759 14.01 -12.75 -10.68
CA GLY A 759 12.79 -11.95 -10.79
C GLY A 759 12.57 -11.46 -12.21
N MET A 760 11.31 -11.50 -12.66
CA MET A 760 10.92 -11.17 -14.03
C MET A 760 10.00 -9.94 -14.12
N GLU A 761 9.91 -9.38 -15.33
CA GLU A 761 9.03 -8.23 -15.66
C GLU A 761 7.53 -8.55 -15.51
N ASN A 762 7.12 -9.81 -15.53
CA ASN A 762 5.74 -10.21 -15.26
C ASN A 762 5.45 -10.44 -13.77
N GLY A 763 6.41 -10.16 -12.88
CA GLY A 763 6.28 -10.32 -11.43
C GLY A 763 6.61 -11.70 -10.88
N GLN A 764 6.82 -12.70 -11.75
CA GLN A 764 7.15 -14.05 -11.32
C GLN A 764 8.60 -14.16 -10.80
N ILE A 765 8.79 -15.00 -9.79
CA ILE A 765 10.08 -15.32 -9.18
C ILE A 765 10.35 -16.83 -9.32
N GLU A 766 11.53 -17.17 -9.82
CA GLU A 766 12.02 -18.54 -9.89
C GLU A 766 13.32 -18.69 -9.10
N LEU A 767 13.50 -19.85 -8.47
CA LEU A 767 14.69 -20.19 -7.69
C LEU A 767 15.44 -21.33 -8.36
N TRP A 768 16.73 -21.12 -8.60
CA TRP A 768 17.59 -22.06 -9.31
C TRP A 768 18.75 -22.50 -8.44
N ASN A 769 18.90 -23.82 -8.25
CA ASN A 769 20.07 -24.38 -7.61
C ASN A 769 21.23 -24.38 -8.60
N LEU A 770 22.34 -23.77 -8.22
CA LEU A 770 23.57 -23.70 -8.99
C LEU A 770 24.71 -24.35 -8.21
N SER A 771 25.43 -25.27 -8.85
CA SER A 771 26.65 -25.87 -8.31
C SER A 771 27.81 -25.59 -9.25
N CYS A 772 28.87 -24.96 -8.73
CA CYS A 772 30.07 -24.61 -9.50
C CYS A 772 31.31 -25.24 -8.86
N ASN A 773 31.48 -26.55 -9.00
CA ASN A 773 32.66 -27.25 -8.48
C ASN A 773 33.90 -26.90 -9.30
N ARG A 774 34.98 -26.51 -8.62
CA ARG A 774 36.30 -26.29 -9.22
C ARG A 774 37.07 -27.61 -9.27
N ALA A 775 37.72 -27.90 -10.39
CA ALA A 775 38.67 -29.01 -10.48
C ALA A 775 39.99 -28.65 -9.76
N ASP A 776 40.88 -29.64 -9.55
CA ASP A 776 42.16 -29.44 -8.84
C ASP A 776 43.09 -28.41 -9.52
N ASP A 777 42.94 -28.20 -10.83
CA ASP A 777 43.65 -27.15 -11.59
C ASP A 777 43.05 -25.73 -11.38
N GLY A 778 41.88 -25.65 -10.74
CA GLY A 778 41.11 -24.44 -10.50
C GLY A 778 40.19 -24.04 -11.65
N SER A 779 40.14 -24.82 -12.74
CA SER A 779 39.23 -24.60 -13.85
C SER A 779 37.83 -25.13 -13.53
N ILE A 780 36.81 -24.51 -14.14
CA ILE A 780 35.43 -24.97 -14.07
C ILE A 780 35.09 -25.67 -15.40
N ALA A 781 34.94 -26.98 -15.36
CA ALA A 781 34.62 -27.83 -16.51
C ALA A 781 33.47 -28.81 -16.18
N PRO A 782 32.66 -29.25 -17.17
CA PRO A 782 31.68 -30.32 -16.96
C PRO A 782 32.41 -31.61 -16.48
N PRO A 783 31.93 -32.31 -15.42
CA PRO A 783 30.59 -32.32 -14.83
C PRO A 783 30.38 -31.42 -13.59
N GLY A 784 31.33 -30.53 -13.27
CA GLY A 784 31.30 -29.71 -12.06
C GLY A 784 30.28 -28.56 -12.06
N LEU A 785 29.67 -28.28 -13.21
CA LEU A 785 28.67 -27.22 -13.39
C LEU A 785 27.28 -27.84 -13.57
N ALA A 786 26.34 -27.50 -12.68
CA ALA A 786 24.95 -27.90 -12.82
C ALA A 786 24.01 -26.76 -12.40
N ALA A 787 22.92 -26.63 -13.16
CA ALA A 787 21.82 -25.74 -12.83
C ALA A 787 20.50 -26.50 -12.92
N THR A 788 19.70 -26.44 -11.86
CA THR A 788 18.38 -27.08 -11.82
C THR A 788 17.37 -26.13 -11.20
N LEU A 789 16.19 -26.02 -11.80
CA LEU A 789 15.06 -25.30 -11.20
C LEU A 789 14.72 -25.96 -9.86
N ALA A 790 14.82 -25.19 -8.78
CA ALA A 790 14.44 -25.65 -7.44
C ALA A 790 12.92 -25.53 -7.26
N ILE A 791 12.40 -24.32 -7.47
CA ILE A 791 10.96 -24.05 -7.40
C ILE A 791 10.62 -22.81 -8.22
N ARG A 792 9.45 -22.86 -8.85
CA ARG A 792 8.77 -21.68 -9.38
C ARG A 792 7.74 -21.24 -8.34
N ILE A 793 7.93 -20.06 -7.77
CA ILE A 793 7.01 -19.54 -6.75
C ILE A 793 5.64 -19.33 -7.41
N ASP A 794 4.58 -19.70 -6.70
CA ASP A 794 3.20 -19.56 -7.15
C ASP A 794 2.93 -18.08 -7.54
N PRO A 795 2.48 -17.80 -8.78
CA PRO A 795 2.10 -16.47 -9.23
C PRO A 795 1.19 -15.72 -8.25
N PHE A 796 0.32 -16.43 -7.53
CA PHE A 796 -0.61 -15.82 -6.58
C PHE A 796 0.09 -15.19 -5.37
N ILE A 797 1.28 -15.68 -4.99
CA ILE A 797 2.08 -15.11 -3.90
C ILE A 797 3.24 -14.23 -4.38
N CYS A 798 3.46 -14.15 -5.70
CA CYS A 798 4.43 -13.29 -6.38
C CYS A 798 3.87 -11.90 -6.75
N HIS A 799 4.76 -11.00 -7.19
CA HIS A 799 4.38 -9.65 -7.59
C HIS A 799 3.38 -9.65 -8.75
N ALA A 800 2.47 -8.67 -8.76
CA ALA A 800 1.49 -8.51 -9.85
C ALA A 800 2.04 -7.71 -11.05
N SER A 801 3.27 -7.20 -10.91
CA SER A 801 4.01 -6.39 -11.88
C SER A 801 5.51 -6.65 -11.73
N THR A 802 6.35 -5.97 -12.50
CA THR A 802 7.81 -6.15 -12.55
C THR A 802 8.46 -6.28 -11.18
N VAL A 803 9.28 -7.32 -10.99
CA VAL A 803 10.19 -7.43 -9.84
C VAL A 803 11.37 -6.50 -10.07
N ASN A 804 11.53 -5.47 -9.24
CA ASN A 804 12.58 -4.46 -9.39
C ASN A 804 13.88 -4.92 -8.71
N ARG A 805 13.78 -5.54 -7.53
CA ARG A 805 14.96 -6.04 -6.82
C ARG A 805 14.67 -7.23 -5.90
N LEU A 806 15.70 -8.04 -5.70
CA LEU A 806 15.73 -9.23 -4.86
C LEU A 806 16.94 -9.15 -3.95
N ALA A 807 16.78 -9.52 -2.67
CA ALA A 807 17.87 -9.52 -1.71
C ALA A 807 17.72 -10.68 -0.73
N TRP A 808 18.71 -11.58 -0.71
CA TRP A 808 18.80 -12.61 0.32
C TRP A 808 19.27 -12.04 1.65
N LYS A 809 18.68 -12.53 2.75
CA LYS A 809 19.21 -12.34 4.10
C LYS A 809 20.49 -13.16 4.23
N LYS A 810 21.55 -12.53 4.75
CA LYS A 810 22.81 -13.21 5.06
C LYS A 810 22.67 -13.83 6.46
N ASN A 811 22.52 -15.14 6.54
CA ASN A 811 22.55 -15.89 7.79
C ASN A 811 23.83 -16.74 7.83
N GLU A 812 24.63 -16.59 8.89
CA GLU A 812 25.82 -17.43 9.12
C GLU A 812 25.53 -18.68 9.96
N GLU A 813 24.42 -18.71 10.70
CA GLU A 813 24.21 -19.70 11.78
C GLU A 813 23.10 -20.73 11.53
N ASP A 814 22.04 -20.42 10.77
CA ASP A 814 20.93 -21.34 10.49
C ASP A 814 20.86 -21.72 9.00
N HIS A 815 21.20 -22.98 8.70
CA HIS A 815 21.16 -23.53 7.33
C HIS A 815 19.78 -24.11 6.95
N THR A 816 18.80 -24.09 7.85
CA THR A 816 17.49 -24.75 7.67
C THR A 816 16.42 -23.83 7.10
N SER A 817 16.47 -22.53 7.37
CA SER A 817 15.58 -21.54 6.75
C SER A 817 16.32 -20.31 6.24
N MET A 818 15.96 -19.87 5.04
CA MET A 818 16.51 -18.67 4.39
C MET A 818 15.40 -17.66 4.14
N GLN A 819 15.75 -16.38 4.13
CA GLN A 819 14.80 -15.31 3.84
C GLN A 819 15.20 -14.56 2.57
N LEU A 820 14.24 -14.38 1.68
CA LEU A 820 14.36 -13.60 0.46
C LEU A 820 13.42 -12.40 0.52
N ALA A 821 13.97 -11.19 0.47
CA ALA A 821 13.20 -9.97 0.32
C ALA A 821 13.06 -9.62 -1.16
N SER A 822 11.90 -9.09 -1.54
CA SER A 822 11.64 -8.61 -2.90
C SER A 822 10.84 -7.31 -2.90
N CYS A 823 11.06 -6.51 -3.93
CA CYS A 823 10.28 -5.32 -4.19
C CYS A 823 9.92 -5.19 -5.66
N GLY A 824 8.82 -4.50 -5.97
CA GLY A 824 8.29 -4.44 -7.32
C GLY A 824 7.56 -3.16 -7.70
N SER A 825 7.22 -3.11 -8.98
CA SER A 825 6.41 -2.04 -9.59
C SER A 825 4.91 -2.17 -9.28
N ASP A 826 4.51 -3.18 -8.49
CA ASP A 826 3.18 -3.32 -7.89
C ASP A 826 3.07 -2.59 -6.53
N ASN A 827 4.01 -1.68 -6.25
CA ASN A 827 4.14 -0.89 -5.02
C ASN A 827 4.37 -1.74 -3.75
N CYS A 828 4.64 -3.04 -3.89
CA CYS A 828 4.74 -3.96 -2.78
C CYS A 828 6.20 -4.26 -2.39
N VAL A 829 6.40 -4.45 -1.09
CA VAL A 829 7.56 -5.14 -0.50
C VAL A 829 7.09 -6.50 0.01
N ARG A 830 7.90 -7.55 -0.19
CA ARG A 830 7.57 -8.90 0.29
C ARG A 830 8.78 -9.57 0.91
N VAL A 831 8.52 -10.45 1.88
CA VAL A 831 9.53 -11.36 2.42
C VAL A 831 9.00 -12.79 2.28
N PHE A 832 9.85 -13.65 1.73
CA PHE A 832 9.64 -15.08 1.62
C PHE A 832 10.59 -15.79 2.56
N GLU A 833 10.07 -16.76 3.29
CA GLU A 833 10.82 -17.74 4.04
C GLU A 833 10.87 -19.04 3.24
N LEU A 834 12.06 -19.60 3.13
CA LEU A 834 12.33 -20.82 2.39
C LEU A 834 12.89 -21.86 3.35
N THR A 835 12.31 -23.03 3.36
CA THR A 835 12.81 -24.20 4.10
C THR A 835 13.28 -25.24 3.09
N VAL A 836 14.54 -25.68 3.25
CA VAL A 836 15.23 -26.58 2.30
C VAL A 836 15.36 -27.99 2.85
#